data_AF-A0A323VAK6-F1
#
_entry.id   AF-A0A323VAK6-F1
#
_cell.length_a   1.000
_cell.length_b   1.000
_cell.length_c   1.000
_cell.angle_alpha   90.00
_cell.angle_beta   90.00
_cell.angle_gamma   90.00
#
_symmetry.space_group_name_H-M   'P 1'
#
loop_
_entity.id
_entity.type
_entity.pdbx_description
1 polymer ?
#
loop_
_entity_poly.entity_id
_entity_poly.type
_entity_poly.pdbx_seq_one_letter_code
_entity_poly.pdbx_strand_id
1 'polypeptide(L)'
;MRWTHGDAQASGNRRPMSRYWSSAVPSLCVLPGRCDRARARSYRVAVITVCGELVVDLIPVAAGAGAGAPQYTAFPGGNALNVAVAAARLGNEVHLMSRVGPGPFGSLLRGHAARNGVATDAMVDAPEPVSLAVVELRDDGSAGYSFHTVGAADWQWTPEELARDWPAGTRVVHIGSISSWTPPGSDAIAGLVRRVRAEGSALVSFDPNVRASLMGDEDAVRARIEELRRTADLVKVSAEDLEWLEPGADLDEAALRWADDGPALVVVTDGGAPLRAARPGRPLLRRQPPAVAVVDTVGAGDTLAAALFSGLVRTGTLTHDALAGLPDDELAPLLDDAALAAARPAPAPAPTRRPPRSWRPPAADPHLPGARHPVGETDRVSAETMLLLVLGAVAVIVAVRWVADHTGLPAAALLTLAGIGYAFLPGPNVTLDPHLVLTLVLPPLLYSAALDSSLTAIRRNLRTVVSLSVLLVLVTAVLIGAGFALFVTGATLAAGIALGAAVAPPDPVAALSVGRKVGLPPRLITLIQGEGLLNDATALTLLTVAVTAAQGDGFSTPAAVGEFVIAAAGGVAAGLVVAYGVRPLRRLRRDPLSSNAISLATPFVAYLLGEAVHVSGVLAVVVAGLVIGHNTPYWTSGASRLQTDAVWRLVDFLLEGIVFLLIGQQLPTVIRGLGQYETSTIVTAAAITVGCVLLVRPLWLLLTESLPRWAHSQLGGQEMDDADDGPPTGPFSGRLSIREIVVLSWAGTRGVISLAAIFTLPLVTDSGAPFPDRDLLLFCAFLAVLVTLVGQGVTFAPLVRALGCRADQADEARLRNQARIAAAEAGLARLESLQSEEHDAVDDQAIGYLRAQLSGRLDRYRKRLDVLSSAEGGDIPLSPTYEAALRLRRAVIAAQREELLRWRDGARLPDEGLRILERELDHEEGLLPARER
;
A
#
# COMPACT_ATOMS: atom_id res chain seq x y z
N MET A 1 20.50 42.04 -11.95
CA MET A 1 21.88 42.44 -11.62
C MET A 1 22.78 41.22 -11.76
N ARG A 2 23.95 41.39 -12.40
CA ARG A 2 24.97 40.34 -12.63
C ARG A 2 25.70 39.95 -11.33
N TRP A 3 26.60 38.96 -11.48
CA TRP A 3 27.67 38.45 -10.58
C TRP A 3 27.28 37.17 -9.83
N THR A 4 28.07 36.08 -9.69
CA THR A 4 29.20 35.39 -10.36
C THR A 4 29.73 34.39 -9.30
N HIS A 5 30.31 33.28 -9.74
CA HIS A 5 30.92 32.23 -8.94
C HIS A 5 31.91 32.66 -7.83
N GLY A 6 31.98 31.81 -6.79
CA GLY A 6 33.14 31.57 -5.95
C GLY A 6 33.21 30.08 -5.59
N ASP A 7 34.32 29.45 -5.95
CA ASP A 7 34.63 28.02 -5.87
C ASP A 7 35.07 27.51 -4.48
N ALA A 8 35.00 26.18 -4.36
CA ALA A 8 35.86 25.25 -3.61
C ALA A 8 35.69 25.09 -2.08
N GLN A 9 35.32 23.87 -1.65
CA GLN A 9 36.30 22.81 -1.31
C GLN A 9 35.62 21.48 -0.93
N ALA A 10 36.30 20.40 -1.30
CA ALA A 10 35.87 19.01 -1.19
C ALA A 10 35.94 18.46 0.25
N SER A 11 35.03 17.55 0.60
CA SER A 11 35.40 16.17 1.00
C SER A 11 34.17 15.35 1.41
N GLY A 12 34.14 14.11 0.93
CA GLY A 12 33.50 12.96 1.57
C GLY A 12 31.98 12.97 1.68
N ASN A 13 31.29 12.34 0.71
CA ASN A 13 30.19 11.45 1.08
C ASN A 13 29.77 10.50 -0.05
N ARG A 14 29.80 9.20 0.24
CA ARG A 14 29.05 8.16 -0.48
C ARG A 14 27.57 8.51 -0.38
N ARG A 15 26.92 8.84 -1.50
CA ARG A 15 25.47 9.07 -1.59
C ARG A 15 24.78 7.79 -2.07
N PRO A 16 23.60 7.42 -1.54
CA PRO A 16 22.82 6.31 -2.06
C PRO A 16 22.18 6.69 -3.41
N MET A 17 22.37 5.84 -4.43
CA MET A 17 21.69 5.91 -5.73
C MET A 17 20.21 5.53 -5.56
N SER A 18 19.34 6.51 -5.31
CA SER A 18 17.91 6.36 -5.57
C SER A 18 17.35 7.74 -5.92
N ARG A 19 17.01 7.93 -7.20
CA ARG A 19 16.18 9.01 -7.77
C ARG A 19 16.51 9.16 -9.26
N TYR A 20 16.12 8.19 -10.05
CA TYR A 20 15.75 8.40 -11.46
C TYR A 20 14.57 7.46 -11.73
N TRP A 21 13.88 7.63 -12.85
CA TRP A 21 12.70 6.88 -13.32
C TRP A 21 11.35 7.61 -13.26
N SER A 22 10.91 7.97 -14.47
CA SER A 22 9.61 8.48 -14.90
C SER A 22 9.29 9.96 -14.58
N SER A 23 9.81 10.87 -15.41
CA SER A 23 8.98 11.89 -16.09
C SER A 23 9.82 12.88 -16.90
N ALA A 24 9.27 13.23 -18.07
CA ALA A 24 9.56 14.38 -18.94
C ALA A 24 10.70 14.30 -19.98
N VAL A 25 10.30 14.35 -21.26
CA VAL A 25 11.08 14.98 -22.34
C VAL A 25 10.50 16.40 -22.51
N PRO A 26 11.30 17.47 -22.52
CA PRO A 26 10.79 18.82 -22.70
C PRO A 26 10.37 19.06 -24.16
N SER A 27 9.43 19.99 -24.37
CA SER A 27 9.12 20.54 -25.68
C SER A 27 10.39 21.13 -26.31
N LEU A 28 10.89 20.52 -27.38
CA LEU A 28 11.98 21.04 -28.22
C LEU A 28 11.47 22.26 -29.00
N CYS A 29 11.54 23.44 -28.37
CA CYS A 29 11.33 24.70 -29.07
C CYS A 29 12.41 25.72 -28.65
N VAL A 30 13.68 25.36 -28.80
CA VAL A 30 14.79 26.32 -28.93
C VAL A 30 15.92 25.65 -29.76
N LEU A 31 15.89 25.84 -31.07
CA LEU A 31 17.10 25.92 -31.89
C LEU A 31 17.12 27.32 -32.51
N PRO A 32 18.15 28.14 -32.30
CA PRO A 32 18.23 29.48 -32.86
C PRO A 32 18.71 29.39 -34.31
N GLY A 33 17.82 29.53 -35.28
CA GLY A 33 18.24 29.72 -36.67
C GLY A 33 17.19 29.35 -37.71
N ARG A 34 16.63 30.37 -38.36
CA ARG A 34 15.96 30.35 -39.67
C ARG A 34 14.95 29.21 -39.89
N CYS A 35 13.73 29.37 -39.38
CA CYS A 35 12.58 28.69 -39.97
C CYS A 35 11.60 29.73 -40.50
N ASP A 36 11.61 29.87 -41.82
CA ASP A 36 10.79 30.81 -42.59
C ASP A 36 9.31 30.38 -42.47
N ARG A 37 8.51 31.15 -41.73
CA ARG A 37 7.12 30.82 -41.33
C ARG A 37 6.14 30.68 -42.51
N ALA A 38 6.59 30.89 -43.74
CA ALA A 38 5.73 30.90 -44.93
C ALA A 38 5.50 29.52 -45.58
N ARG A 39 6.28 28.47 -45.26
CA ARG A 39 6.10 27.12 -45.87
C ARG A 39 5.26 26.11 -45.07
N ALA A 40 4.86 26.44 -43.84
CA ALA A 40 4.21 25.49 -42.91
C ALA A 40 2.68 25.31 -43.11
N ARG A 41 2.11 25.70 -44.25
CA ARG A 41 0.63 25.80 -44.41
C ARG A 41 -0.03 24.80 -45.35
N SER A 42 0.66 23.74 -45.78
CA SER A 42 0.05 22.75 -46.70
C SER A 42 0.66 21.35 -46.61
N TYR A 43 0.80 20.81 -45.40
CA TYR A 43 0.96 19.37 -45.22
C TYR A 43 -0.22 18.84 -44.40
N ARG A 44 -0.98 17.91 -44.98
CA ARG A 44 -1.84 17.00 -44.20
C ARG A 44 -0.97 16.42 -43.09
N VAL A 45 -1.45 16.43 -41.84
CA VAL A 45 -0.65 16.02 -40.69
C VAL A 45 -0.18 14.58 -40.93
N ALA A 46 1.13 14.39 -41.10
CA ALA A 46 1.71 13.08 -41.35
C ALA A 46 1.63 12.27 -40.05
N VAL A 47 0.90 11.16 -40.09
CA VAL A 47 0.70 10.32 -38.91
C VAL A 47 1.84 9.31 -38.82
N ILE A 48 2.42 9.18 -37.61
CA ILE A 48 3.35 8.11 -37.25
C ILE A 48 2.53 7.00 -36.59
N THR A 49 2.49 5.83 -37.19
CA THR A 49 1.83 4.66 -36.61
C THR A 49 2.89 3.74 -36.04
N VAL A 50 2.80 3.45 -34.74
CA VAL A 50 3.72 2.52 -34.08
C VAL A 50 2.95 1.24 -33.78
N CYS A 51 3.42 0.12 -34.33
CA CYS A 51 2.82 -1.19 -34.17
C CYS A 51 3.77 -2.11 -33.41
N GLY A 52 3.37 -2.60 -32.24
CA GLY A 52 4.19 -3.55 -31.50
C GLY A 52 3.73 -3.84 -30.09
N GLU A 53 4.64 -4.37 -29.27
CA GLU A 53 4.34 -4.87 -27.93
C GLU A 53 4.27 -3.78 -26.86
N LEU A 54 3.45 -4.03 -25.85
CA LEU A 54 3.43 -3.26 -24.60
C LEU A 54 3.95 -4.12 -23.47
N VAL A 55 4.76 -3.55 -22.59
CA VAL A 55 5.34 -4.27 -21.46
C VAL A 55 5.20 -3.43 -20.21
N VAL A 56 5.00 -4.06 -19.06
CA VAL A 56 5.14 -3.37 -17.76
C VAL A 56 6.45 -3.79 -17.11
N ASP A 57 7.32 -2.81 -16.90
CA ASP A 57 8.60 -2.99 -16.22
C ASP A 57 8.37 -2.93 -14.70
N LEU A 58 8.60 -4.05 -14.01
CA LEU A 58 8.54 -4.18 -12.57
C LEU A 58 9.93 -3.94 -12.00
N ILE A 59 10.18 -2.73 -11.51
CA ILE A 59 11.49 -2.32 -10.97
C ILE A 59 11.52 -2.48 -9.46
N PRO A 60 12.55 -3.14 -8.89
CA PRO A 60 12.63 -3.41 -7.46
C PRO A 60 12.85 -2.11 -6.68
N VAL A 61 12.10 -1.93 -5.60
CA VAL A 61 12.29 -0.85 -4.64
C VAL A 61 13.38 -1.29 -3.67
N ALA A 62 14.47 -0.53 -3.57
CA ALA A 62 15.56 -0.84 -2.66
C ALA A 62 15.04 -1.04 -1.23
N ALA A 63 15.13 -2.25 -0.72
CA ALA A 63 14.70 -2.59 0.63
C ALA A 63 15.67 -1.95 1.64
N GLY A 64 15.14 -1.18 2.60
CA GLY A 64 15.87 -0.92 3.83
C GLY A 64 16.12 -2.25 4.53
N ALA A 65 17.34 -2.46 5.05
CA ALA A 65 17.77 -3.72 5.65
C ALA A 65 16.78 -4.26 6.70
N GLY A 66 15.98 -5.24 6.29
CA GLY A 66 14.96 -5.90 7.10
C GLY A 66 14.22 -6.93 6.25
N ALA A 67 14.16 -8.18 6.71
CA ALA A 67 13.63 -9.32 5.96
C ALA A 67 12.14 -9.14 5.56
N GLY A 68 11.90 -8.61 4.37
CA GLY A 68 10.59 -8.46 3.76
C GLY A 68 10.60 -8.93 2.30
N ALA A 69 9.43 -9.27 1.78
CA ALA A 69 9.26 -9.69 0.38
C ALA A 69 9.70 -8.58 -0.59
N PRO A 70 10.27 -8.92 -1.77
CA PRO A 70 10.72 -7.94 -2.75
C PRO A 70 9.54 -7.08 -3.22
N GLN A 71 9.69 -5.76 -3.11
CA GLN A 71 8.70 -4.80 -3.59
C GLN A 71 9.08 -4.34 -4.99
N TYR A 72 8.12 -4.31 -5.90
CA TYR A 72 8.32 -3.81 -7.26
C TYR A 72 7.39 -2.63 -7.52
N THR A 73 7.91 -1.61 -8.21
CA THR A 73 7.11 -0.54 -8.77
C THR A 73 6.90 -0.82 -10.25
N ALA A 74 5.64 -0.80 -10.69
CA ALA A 74 5.26 -1.03 -12.07
C ALA A 74 5.38 0.26 -12.90
N PHE A 75 6.19 0.21 -13.96
CA PHE A 75 6.37 1.28 -14.92
C PHE A 75 5.86 0.85 -16.31
N PRO A 76 5.16 1.73 -17.03
CA PRO A 76 4.83 1.51 -18.43
C PRO A 76 6.11 1.43 -19.27
N GLY A 77 6.25 0.39 -20.08
CA GLY A 77 7.41 0.13 -20.93
C GLY A 77 7.06 -0.60 -22.23
N GLY A 78 8.07 -1.13 -22.90
CA GLY A 78 7.99 -1.72 -24.23
C GLY A 78 8.47 -0.76 -25.33
N ASN A 79 9.14 -1.32 -26.36
CA ASN A 79 9.76 -0.55 -27.43
C ASN A 79 8.71 0.31 -28.17
N ALA A 80 7.59 -0.31 -28.57
CA ALA A 80 6.52 0.41 -29.26
C ALA A 80 5.94 1.57 -28.44
N LEU A 81 5.71 1.37 -27.13
CA LEU A 81 5.21 2.42 -26.26
C LEU A 81 6.21 3.57 -26.11
N ASN A 82 7.49 3.25 -25.89
CA ASN A 82 8.54 4.24 -25.73
C ASN A 82 8.73 5.09 -26.99
N VAL A 83 8.78 4.46 -28.16
CA VAL A 83 8.86 5.15 -29.46
C VAL A 83 7.64 6.05 -29.66
N ALA A 84 6.42 5.54 -29.41
CA ALA A 84 5.19 6.31 -29.59
C ALA A 84 5.14 7.54 -28.67
N VAL A 85 5.47 7.35 -27.39
CA VAL A 85 5.52 8.43 -26.39
C VAL A 85 6.60 9.46 -26.74
N ALA A 86 7.80 9.03 -27.14
CA ALA A 86 8.86 9.93 -27.55
C ALA A 86 8.46 10.76 -28.78
N ALA A 87 7.87 10.11 -29.80
CA ALA A 87 7.41 10.78 -31.02
C ALA A 87 6.27 11.78 -30.74
N ALA A 88 5.32 11.43 -29.87
CA ALA A 88 4.24 12.33 -29.48
C ALA A 88 4.75 13.55 -28.69
N ARG A 89 5.71 13.33 -27.77
CA ARG A 89 6.36 14.43 -27.02
C ARG A 89 7.16 15.39 -27.91
N LEU A 90 7.68 14.91 -29.04
CA LEU A 90 8.31 15.73 -30.07
C LEU A 90 7.29 16.49 -30.94
N GLY A 91 5.99 16.31 -30.71
CA GLY A 91 4.91 17.07 -31.33
C GLY A 91 4.30 16.43 -32.58
N ASN A 92 4.58 15.15 -32.84
CA ASN A 92 3.98 14.42 -33.95
C ASN A 92 2.59 13.87 -33.57
N GLU A 93 1.74 13.68 -34.57
CA GLU A 93 0.51 12.90 -34.41
C GLU A 93 0.86 11.41 -34.48
N VAL A 94 0.58 10.68 -33.39
CA VAL A 94 1.02 9.29 -33.22
C VAL A 94 -0.17 8.41 -32.87
N HIS A 95 -0.35 7.33 -33.62
CA HIS A 95 -1.29 6.26 -33.29
C HIS A 95 -0.54 5.01 -32.88
N LEU A 96 -0.96 4.43 -31.75
CA LEU A 96 -0.38 3.20 -31.23
C LEU A 96 -1.28 2.01 -31.56
N MET A 97 -0.79 1.14 -32.44
CA MET A 97 -1.40 -0.15 -32.77
C MET A 97 -0.77 -1.21 -31.88
N SER A 98 -1.46 -1.56 -30.81
CA SER A 98 -1.01 -2.56 -29.84
C SER A 98 -2.20 -3.35 -29.31
N ARG A 99 -2.04 -4.65 -29.10
CA ARG A 99 -2.97 -5.44 -28.29
C ARG A 99 -2.69 -5.13 -26.82
N VAL A 100 -3.73 -4.91 -26.03
CA VAL A 100 -3.61 -4.62 -24.60
C VAL A 100 -4.51 -5.54 -23.80
N GLY A 101 -3.92 -6.23 -22.83
CA GLY A 101 -4.64 -7.15 -21.94
C GLY A 101 -5.54 -6.44 -20.92
N PRO A 102 -6.43 -7.18 -20.24
CA PRO A 102 -7.38 -6.60 -19.29
C PRO A 102 -6.70 -6.25 -17.95
N GLY A 103 -7.40 -5.47 -17.13
CA GLY A 103 -6.99 -5.19 -15.75
C GLY A 103 -6.11 -3.95 -15.56
N PRO A 104 -5.46 -3.83 -14.38
CA PRO A 104 -4.81 -2.58 -13.96
C PRO A 104 -3.58 -2.23 -14.81
N PHE A 105 -2.82 -3.23 -15.29
CA PHE A 105 -1.65 -3.00 -16.15
C PHE A 105 -2.04 -2.53 -17.55
N GLY A 106 -3.11 -3.07 -18.13
CA GLY A 106 -3.63 -2.56 -19.41
C GLY A 106 -4.13 -1.10 -19.29
N SER A 107 -4.82 -0.80 -18.18
CA SER A 107 -5.27 0.57 -17.87
C SER A 107 -4.09 1.52 -17.64
N LEU A 108 -3.03 1.05 -16.99
CA LEU A 108 -1.79 1.78 -16.77
C LEU A 108 -1.10 2.16 -18.10
N LEU A 109 -0.96 1.20 -19.02
CA LEU A 109 -0.34 1.38 -20.33
C LEU A 109 -1.16 2.33 -21.22
N ARG A 110 -2.46 2.05 -21.38
CA ARG A 110 -3.38 2.90 -22.17
C ARG A 110 -3.45 4.32 -21.62
N GLY A 111 -3.51 4.45 -20.29
CA GLY A 111 -3.47 5.74 -19.61
C GLY A 111 -2.14 6.48 -19.77
N HIS A 112 -1.02 5.76 -19.77
CA HIS A 112 0.30 6.36 -20.02
C HIS A 112 0.42 6.89 -21.46
N ALA A 113 0.02 6.09 -22.45
CA ALA A 113 -0.01 6.51 -23.85
C ALA A 113 -0.87 7.78 -24.03
N ALA A 114 -2.12 7.75 -23.56
CA ALA A 114 -3.05 8.87 -23.68
C ALA A 114 -2.54 10.16 -22.98
N ARG A 115 -1.97 10.05 -21.78
CA ARG A 115 -1.41 11.22 -21.06
C ARG A 115 -0.23 11.86 -21.78
N ASN A 116 0.46 11.13 -22.64
CA ASN A 116 1.58 11.63 -23.43
C ASN A 116 1.16 12.07 -24.84
N GLY A 117 -0.14 12.10 -25.15
CA GLY A 117 -0.64 12.58 -26.44
C GLY A 117 -0.61 11.53 -27.56
N VAL A 118 -0.47 10.24 -27.22
CA VAL A 118 -0.58 9.14 -28.18
C VAL A 118 -2.05 8.76 -28.35
N ALA A 119 -2.52 8.64 -29.60
CA ALA A 119 -3.85 8.15 -29.91
C ALA A 119 -3.93 6.64 -29.66
N THR A 120 -4.95 6.23 -28.90
CA THR A 120 -5.16 4.86 -28.41
C THR A 120 -6.39 4.19 -29.02
N ASP A 121 -6.97 4.83 -30.03
CA ASP A 121 -8.14 4.38 -30.80
C ASP A 121 -7.85 3.11 -31.62
N ALA A 122 -6.62 2.94 -32.10
CA ALA A 122 -6.16 1.75 -32.80
C ALA A 122 -5.62 0.64 -31.87
N MET A 123 -5.74 0.79 -30.55
CA MET A 123 -5.36 -0.25 -29.59
C MET A 123 -6.49 -1.28 -29.42
N VAL A 124 -6.15 -2.55 -29.58
CA VAL A 124 -7.11 -3.66 -29.49
C VAL A 124 -7.19 -4.18 -28.06
N ASP A 125 -8.39 -4.26 -27.50
CA ASP A 125 -8.62 -4.92 -26.22
C ASP A 125 -8.56 -6.44 -26.40
N ALA A 126 -7.52 -7.04 -25.83
CA ALA A 126 -7.23 -8.46 -25.92
C ALA A 126 -7.68 -9.18 -24.63
N PRO A 127 -8.24 -10.41 -24.69
CA PRO A 127 -8.54 -11.20 -23.49
C PRO A 127 -7.29 -11.71 -22.75
N GLU A 128 -6.14 -11.78 -23.43
CA GLU A 128 -4.86 -12.26 -22.92
C GLU A 128 -4.21 -11.25 -21.93
N PRO A 129 -3.39 -11.70 -20.96
CA PRO A 129 -2.70 -10.81 -20.02
C PRO A 129 -1.65 -9.90 -20.68
N VAL A 130 -1.26 -8.82 -20.00
CA VAL A 130 -0.18 -7.91 -20.41
C VAL A 130 1.20 -8.53 -20.13
N SER A 131 2.18 -8.35 -21.02
CA SER A 131 3.57 -8.76 -20.79
C SER A 131 4.21 -8.01 -19.64
N LEU A 132 4.98 -8.73 -18.81
CA LEU A 132 5.72 -8.15 -17.68
C LEU A 132 7.23 -8.35 -17.88
N ALA A 133 8.02 -7.33 -17.56
CA ALA A 133 9.48 -7.46 -17.43
C ALA A 133 9.87 -7.17 -15.98
N VAL A 134 10.32 -8.19 -15.26
CA VAL A 134 10.81 -8.05 -13.89
C VAL A 134 12.29 -7.69 -13.93
N VAL A 135 12.62 -6.50 -13.42
CA VAL A 135 13.99 -6.04 -13.35
C VAL A 135 14.65 -6.56 -12.09
N GLU A 136 15.86 -7.09 -12.20
CA GLU A 136 16.73 -7.41 -11.08
C GLU A 136 17.96 -6.50 -11.12
N LEU A 137 18.24 -5.81 -10.02
CA LEU A 137 19.50 -5.06 -9.90
C LEU A 137 20.58 -6.04 -9.45
N ARG A 138 21.63 -6.19 -10.27
CA ARG A 138 22.83 -6.96 -9.94
C ARG A 138 23.75 -6.15 -9.02
N ASP A 139 24.66 -6.82 -8.31
CA ASP A 139 25.54 -6.20 -7.32
C ASP A 139 26.51 -5.16 -7.91
N ASP A 140 26.74 -5.18 -9.23
CA ASP A 140 27.52 -4.19 -9.98
C ASP A 140 26.71 -2.96 -10.43
N GLY A 141 25.41 -2.92 -10.10
CA GLY A 141 24.48 -1.88 -10.49
C GLY A 141 23.85 -2.07 -11.89
N SER A 142 24.17 -3.16 -12.60
CA SER A 142 23.53 -3.48 -13.89
C SER A 142 22.14 -4.08 -13.70
N ALA A 143 21.24 -3.83 -14.65
CA ALA A 143 19.88 -4.38 -14.65
C ALA A 143 19.85 -5.72 -15.42
N GLY A 144 19.36 -6.78 -14.77
CA GLY A 144 18.88 -8.01 -15.41
C GLY A 144 17.38 -7.93 -15.64
N TYR A 145 16.87 -8.56 -16.71
CA TYR A 145 15.44 -8.58 -17.03
C TYR A 145 14.93 -10.01 -17.15
N SER A 146 13.89 -10.34 -16.39
CA SER A 146 13.13 -11.60 -16.51
C SER A 146 11.78 -11.27 -17.15
N PHE A 147 11.53 -11.77 -18.36
CA PHE A 147 10.34 -11.45 -19.14
C PHE A 147 9.28 -12.54 -19.00
N HIS A 148 8.07 -12.16 -18.60
CA HIS A 148 6.89 -13.01 -18.52
C HIS A 148 5.94 -12.66 -19.66
N THR A 149 6.15 -13.28 -20.82
CA THR A 149 5.43 -13.00 -22.07
C THR A 149 4.59 -14.18 -22.55
N VAL A 150 4.67 -15.35 -21.91
CA VAL A 150 3.94 -16.56 -22.32
C VAL A 150 2.43 -16.34 -22.23
N GLY A 151 1.74 -16.53 -23.37
CA GLY A 151 0.30 -16.27 -23.50
C GLY A 151 -0.10 -14.80 -23.37
N ALA A 152 0.82 -13.84 -23.41
CA ALA A 152 0.52 -12.42 -23.30
C ALA A 152 -0.03 -11.82 -24.61
N ALA A 153 -0.79 -10.73 -24.50
CA ALA A 153 -1.47 -10.09 -25.61
C ALA A 153 -0.54 -9.60 -26.73
N ASP A 154 0.70 -9.24 -26.37
CA ASP A 154 1.49 -8.26 -27.12
C ASP A 154 2.11 -8.78 -28.42
N TRP A 155 2.09 -10.10 -28.65
CA TRP A 155 2.63 -10.76 -29.85
C TRP A 155 1.62 -11.68 -30.56
N GLN A 156 0.38 -11.76 -30.09
CA GLN A 156 -0.65 -12.66 -30.64
C GLN A 156 -1.57 -11.97 -31.67
N TRP A 157 -1.00 -11.18 -32.57
CA TRP A 157 -1.77 -10.44 -33.59
C TRP A 157 -2.50 -11.33 -34.60
N THR A 158 -3.72 -10.92 -34.97
CA THR A 158 -4.43 -11.50 -36.10
C THR A 158 -4.43 -10.57 -37.33
N PRO A 159 -4.47 -11.10 -38.56
CA PRO A 159 -4.57 -10.28 -39.77
C PRO A 159 -5.80 -9.36 -39.80
N GLU A 160 -6.92 -9.80 -39.21
CA GLU A 160 -8.17 -9.04 -39.13
C GLU A 160 -8.04 -7.82 -38.21
N GLU A 161 -7.38 -7.98 -37.06
CA GLU A 161 -7.12 -6.88 -36.11
C GLU A 161 -6.23 -5.80 -36.74
N LEU A 162 -5.15 -6.21 -37.44
CA LEU A 162 -4.26 -5.26 -38.13
C LEU A 162 -4.92 -4.55 -39.32
N ALA A 163 -6.00 -5.11 -39.88
CA ALA A 163 -6.72 -4.54 -41.01
C ALA A 163 -7.92 -3.65 -40.62
N ARG A 164 -8.45 -3.79 -39.40
CA ARG A 164 -9.73 -3.16 -38.99
C ARG A 164 -9.62 -1.65 -38.77
N ASP A 165 -8.59 -1.20 -38.05
CA ASP A 165 -8.49 0.16 -37.53
C ASP A 165 -7.21 0.87 -38.01
N TRP A 166 -6.93 0.78 -39.32
CA TRP A 166 -5.76 1.44 -39.92
C TRP A 166 -5.88 2.97 -39.84
N PRO A 167 -4.94 3.68 -39.18
CA PRO A 167 -5.03 5.13 -39.04
C PRO A 167 -4.96 5.87 -40.38
N ALA A 168 -5.90 6.79 -40.60
CA ALA A 168 -5.92 7.58 -41.83
C ALA A 168 -4.75 8.57 -41.86
N GLY A 169 -4.00 8.61 -42.97
CA GLY A 169 -2.88 9.54 -43.12
C GLY A 169 -1.56 9.05 -42.53
N THR A 170 -1.45 7.75 -42.19
CA THR A 170 -0.18 7.12 -41.84
C THR A 170 0.86 7.33 -42.94
N ARG A 171 2.00 7.91 -42.56
CA ARG A 171 3.15 8.17 -43.45
C ARG A 171 4.46 7.53 -42.97
N VAL A 172 4.52 7.16 -41.70
CA VAL A 172 5.60 6.35 -41.13
C VAL A 172 4.96 5.23 -40.32
N VAL A 173 5.42 4.00 -40.53
CA VAL A 173 5.02 2.82 -39.76
C VAL A 173 6.26 2.28 -39.08
N HIS A 174 6.27 2.24 -37.76
CA HIS A 174 7.34 1.61 -37.00
C HIS A 174 6.87 0.26 -36.46
N ILE A 175 7.68 -0.77 -36.68
CA ILE A 175 7.52 -2.10 -36.12
C ILE A 175 8.82 -2.53 -35.44
N GLY A 176 8.76 -3.39 -34.44
CA GLY A 176 9.97 -3.89 -33.82
C GLY A 176 9.74 -4.86 -32.69
N SER A 177 10.87 -5.36 -32.14
CA SER A 177 10.93 -6.11 -30.89
C SER A 177 10.06 -7.38 -30.91
N ILE A 178 9.68 -7.90 -29.74
CA ILE A 178 9.13 -9.25 -29.52
C ILE A 178 7.97 -9.59 -30.46
N SER A 179 7.07 -8.63 -30.68
CA SER A 179 5.87 -8.80 -31.52
C SER A 179 6.20 -9.09 -32.99
N SER A 180 7.33 -8.59 -33.49
CA SER A 180 7.69 -8.67 -34.92
C SER A 180 8.23 -10.03 -35.35
N TRP A 181 8.75 -10.83 -34.42
CA TRP A 181 9.38 -12.12 -34.73
C TRP A 181 8.81 -13.31 -33.95
N THR A 182 7.95 -13.09 -32.95
CA THR A 182 7.32 -14.16 -32.16
C THR A 182 5.99 -14.63 -32.80
N PRO A 183 5.85 -15.92 -33.19
CA PRO A 183 4.57 -16.46 -33.67
C PRO A 183 3.49 -16.52 -32.57
N PRO A 184 2.18 -16.45 -32.91
CA PRO A 184 1.62 -16.44 -34.26
C PRO A 184 1.51 -15.05 -34.91
N GLY A 185 1.63 -13.95 -34.15
CA GLY A 185 1.33 -12.61 -34.66
C GLY A 185 2.40 -12.02 -35.58
N SER A 186 3.63 -12.52 -35.51
CA SER A 186 4.71 -12.09 -36.39
C SER A 186 4.37 -12.26 -37.88
N ASP A 187 3.58 -13.26 -38.26
CA ASP A 187 3.15 -13.49 -39.65
C ASP A 187 2.18 -12.39 -40.13
N ALA A 188 1.27 -11.98 -39.24
CA ALA A 188 0.33 -10.89 -39.51
C ALA A 188 1.07 -9.56 -39.69
N ILE A 189 2.07 -9.28 -38.84
CA ILE A 189 2.93 -8.08 -38.95
C ILE A 189 3.76 -8.12 -40.24
N ALA A 190 4.37 -9.25 -40.60
CA ALA A 190 5.09 -9.38 -41.87
C ALA A 190 4.16 -9.18 -43.08
N GLY A 191 2.92 -9.67 -43.02
CA GLY A 191 1.88 -9.40 -44.01
C GLY A 191 1.51 -7.92 -44.11
N LEU A 192 1.42 -7.21 -42.99
CA LEU A 192 1.19 -5.77 -42.95
C LEU A 192 2.34 -5.00 -43.61
N VAL A 193 3.59 -5.32 -43.24
CA VAL A 193 4.79 -4.67 -43.78
C VAL A 193 4.89 -4.83 -45.30
N ARG A 194 4.68 -6.05 -45.81
CA ARG A 194 4.68 -6.30 -47.26
C ARG A 194 3.62 -5.48 -47.99
N ARG A 195 2.43 -5.34 -47.40
CA ARG A 195 1.32 -4.56 -47.97
C ARG A 195 1.66 -3.07 -48.03
N VAL A 196 2.07 -2.49 -46.90
CA VAL A 196 2.45 -1.07 -46.80
C VAL A 196 3.59 -0.75 -47.76
N ARG A 197 4.57 -1.66 -47.85
CA ARG A 197 5.70 -1.55 -48.78
C ARG A 197 5.27 -1.60 -50.24
N ALA A 198 4.42 -2.56 -50.61
CA ALA A 198 3.92 -2.71 -51.98
C ALA A 198 3.04 -1.54 -52.44
N GLU A 199 2.26 -0.96 -51.54
CA GLU A 199 1.42 0.21 -51.80
C GLU A 199 2.22 1.52 -51.86
N GLY A 200 3.42 1.56 -51.26
CA GLY A 200 4.22 2.79 -51.12
C GLY A 200 3.51 3.85 -50.26
N SER A 201 2.57 3.44 -49.41
CA SER A 201 1.66 4.33 -48.68
C SER A 201 2.30 4.97 -47.46
N ALA A 202 3.33 4.35 -46.88
CA ALA A 202 4.11 4.88 -45.76
C ALA A 202 5.55 4.34 -45.78
N LEU A 203 6.46 5.05 -45.10
CA LEU A 203 7.82 4.59 -44.85
C LEU A 203 7.83 3.56 -43.72
N VAL A 204 8.38 2.38 -43.96
CA VAL A 204 8.44 1.30 -42.97
C VAL A 204 9.76 1.35 -42.21
N SER A 205 9.69 1.53 -40.89
CA SER A 205 10.83 1.42 -39.98
C SER A 205 10.77 0.12 -39.19
N PHE A 206 11.92 -0.55 -39.06
CA PHE A 206 12.08 -1.77 -38.30
C PHE A 206 13.22 -1.66 -37.26
N ASP A 207 12.94 -2.09 -36.03
CA ASP A 207 13.94 -2.26 -34.95
C ASP A 207 13.89 -3.72 -34.44
N PRO A 208 14.88 -4.58 -34.76
CA PRO A 208 14.87 -5.98 -34.37
C PRO A 208 14.75 -6.18 -32.85
N ASN A 209 15.47 -5.33 -32.08
CA ASN A 209 15.52 -5.31 -30.63
C ASN A 209 15.48 -6.73 -30.02
N VAL A 210 16.51 -7.51 -30.35
CA VAL A 210 16.64 -8.93 -30.07
C VAL A 210 16.65 -9.16 -28.55
N ARG A 211 15.84 -10.12 -28.10
CA ARG A 211 15.83 -10.60 -26.72
C ARG A 211 16.01 -12.11 -26.74
N ALA A 212 17.28 -12.55 -26.75
CA ALA A 212 17.63 -13.96 -26.88
C ALA A 212 16.93 -14.86 -25.84
N SER A 213 16.69 -14.34 -24.63
CA SER A 213 15.99 -15.07 -23.55
C SER A 213 14.51 -15.39 -23.85
N LEU A 214 13.91 -14.75 -24.85
CA LEU A 214 12.51 -14.93 -25.25
C LEU A 214 12.36 -15.73 -26.56
N MET A 215 13.47 -16.08 -27.20
CA MET A 215 13.47 -16.73 -28.50
C MET A 215 13.34 -18.25 -28.31
N GLY A 216 12.38 -18.85 -29.01
CA GLY A 216 12.25 -20.31 -29.08
C GLY A 216 13.22 -20.86 -30.13
N ASP A 217 12.71 -21.08 -31.34
CA ASP A 217 13.52 -21.48 -32.49
C ASP A 217 14.29 -20.26 -33.04
N GLU A 218 15.57 -20.16 -32.66
CA GLU A 218 16.45 -19.05 -33.05
C GLU A 218 16.61 -18.91 -34.57
N ASP A 219 16.62 -20.01 -35.32
CA ASP A 219 16.76 -19.99 -36.78
C ASP A 219 15.50 -19.42 -37.44
N ALA A 220 14.32 -19.79 -36.93
CA ALA A 220 13.05 -19.23 -37.39
C ALA A 220 12.95 -17.72 -37.11
N VAL A 221 13.40 -17.29 -35.93
CA VAL A 221 13.44 -15.86 -35.55
C VAL A 221 14.42 -15.08 -36.44
N ARG A 222 15.62 -15.62 -36.68
CA ARG A 222 16.62 -15.01 -37.56
C ARG A 222 16.09 -14.87 -38.99
N ALA A 223 15.41 -15.90 -39.51
CA ALA A 223 14.78 -15.86 -40.82
C ALA A 223 13.68 -14.78 -40.91
N ARG A 224 12.87 -14.60 -39.86
CA ARG A 224 11.84 -13.55 -39.82
C ARG A 224 12.43 -12.15 -39.71
N ILE A 225 13.43 -11.94 -38.86
CA ILE A 225 14.14 -10.66 -38.76
C ILE A 225 14.74 -10.30 -40.12
N GLU A 226 15.32 -11.26 -40.82
CA GLU A 226 15.91 -11.05 -42.15
C GLU A 226 14.86 -10.68 -43.20
N GLU A 227 13.68 -11.33 -43.19
CA GLU A 227 12.54 -10.96 -44.04
C GLU A 227 12.09 -9.51 -43.81
N LEU A 228 11.90 -9.12 -42.54
CA LEU A 228 11.46 -7.78 -42.16
C LEU A 228 12.52 -6.72 -42.47
N ARG A 229 13.80 -7.01 -42.21
CA ARG A 229 14.93 -6.14 -42.53
C ARG A 229 14.96 -5.80 -44.01
N ARG A 230 14.89 -6.81 -44.90
CA ARG A 230 14.90 -6.59 -46.36
C ARG A 230 13.72 -5.79 -46.87
N THR A 231 12.58 -5.87 -46.18
CA THR A 231 11.34 -5.21 -46.59
C THR A 231 11.20 -3.80 -46.02
N ALA A 232 11.90 -3.48 -44.94
CA ALA A 232 11.89 -2.17 -44.29
C ALA A 232 12.66 -1.10 -45.09
N ASP A 233 12.22 0.15 -44.97
CA ASP A 233 12.91 1.31 -45.54
C ASP A 233 14.02 1.82 -44.63
N LEU A 234 13.78 1.77 -43.32
CA LEU A 234 14.67 2.27 -42.28
C LEU A 234 14.88 1.20 -41.23
N VAL A 235 16.11 0.71 -41.09
CA VAL A 235 16.46 -0.26 -40.04
C VAL A 235 17.29 0.45 -38.99
N LYS A 236 16.82 0.48 -37.74
CA LYS A 236 17.65 0.82 -36.60
C LYS A 236 18.02 -0.47 -35.88
N VAL A 237 19.29 -0.67 -35.59
CA VAL A 237 19.79 -1.89 -34.95
C VAL A 237 20.87 -1.53 -33.93
N SER A 238 20.93 -2.22 -32.81
CA SER A 238 22.03 -2.03 -31.86
C SER A 238 23.22 -2.91 -32.21
N ALA A 239 24.43 -2.53 -31.75
CA ALA A 239 25.61 -3.37 -31.90
C ALA A 239 25.44 -4.75 -31.23
N GLU A 240 24.69 -4.81 -30.12
CA GLU A 240 24.33 -6.06 -29.44
C GLU A 240 23.42 -6.94 -30.29
N ASP A 241 22.37 -6.36 -30.90
CA ASP A 241 21.50 -7.09 -31.82
C ASP A 241 22.29 -7.61 -33.04
N LEU A 242 23.22 -6.79 -33.55
CA LEU A 242 24.01 -7.13 -34.72
C LEU A 242 25.04 -8.23 -34.42
N GLU A 243 25.64 -8.22 -33.23
CA GLU A 243 26.51 -9.31 -32.76
C GLU A 243 25.73 -10.62 -32.63
N TRP A 244 24.44 -10.58 -32.25
CA TRP A 244 23.63 -11.79 -32.25
C TRP A 244 23.22 -12.25 -33.67
N LEU A 245 22.93 -11.31 -34.57
CA LEU A 245 22.48 -11.57 -35.95
C LEU A 245 23.63 -11.98 -36.89
N GLU A 246 24.83 -11.45 -36.69
CA GLU A 246 26.05 -11.75 -37.44
C GLU A 246 27.26 -11.78 -36.48
N PRO A 247 27.43 -12.85 -35.68
CA PRO A 247 28.49 -12.93 -34.67
C PRO A 247 29.88 -12.69 -35.24
N GLY A 248 30.65 -11.78 -34.63
CA GLY A 248 31.99 -11.41 -35.05
C GLY A 248 32.09 -10.56 -36.32
N ALA A 249 30.97 -10.04 -36.84
CA ALA A 249 30.99 -9.12 -37.99
C ALA A 249 31.50 -7.72 -37.60
N ASP A 250 32.26 -7.09 -38.50
CA ASP A 250 32.58 -5.67 -38.36
C ASP A 250 31.29 -4.82 -38.54
N LEU A 251 31.02 -3.94 -37.57
CA LEU A 251 29.79 -3.14 -37.54
C LEU A 251 29.66 -2.20 -38.74
N ASP A 252 30.77 -1.69 -39.27
CA ASP A 252 30.77 -0.77 -40.41
C ASP A 252 30.47 -1.53 -41.71
N GLU A 253 31.11 -2.68 -41.90
CA GLU A 253 30.85 -3.55 -43.05
C GLU A 253 29.43 -4.13 -43.02
N ALA A 254 28.95 -4.57 -41.85
CA ALA A 254 27.61 -5.10 -41.69
C ALA A 254 26.54 -4.03 -41.99
N ALA A 255 26.72 -2.79 -41.52
CA ALA A 255 25.81 -1.69 -41.83
C ALA A 255 25.72 -1.41 -43.33
N LEU A 256 26.87 -1.40 -44.03
CA LEU A 256 26.93 -1.20 -45.49
C LEU A 256 26.29 -2.37 -46.25
N ARG A 257 26.61 -3.62 -45.88
CA ARG A 257 25.99 -4.82 -46.48
C ARG A 257 24.49 -4.80 -46.33
N TRP A 258 23.98 -4.48 -45.14
CA TRP A 258 22.56 -4.40 -44.89
C TRP A 258 21.89 -3.31 -45.72
N ALA A 259 22.52 -2.14 -45.87
CA ALA A 259 22.00 -1.06 -46.70
C ALA A 259 21.97 -1.43 -48.19
N ASP A 260 22.96 -2.16 -48.71
CA ASP A 260 22.98 -2.63 -50.10
C ASP A 260 21.97 -3.77 -50.36
N ASP A 261 21.43 -4.40 -49.30
CA ASP A 261 20.47 -5.51 -49.36
C ASP A 261 19.09 -5.14 -48.79
N GLY A 262 18.52 -4.00 -49.22
CA GLY A 262 17.10 -3.68 -49.05
C GLY A 262 16.78 -2.27 -48.52
N PRO A 263 17.11 -1.95 -47.26
CA PRO A 263 16.80 -0.66 -46.63
C PRO A 263 17.39 0.58 -47.32
N ALA A 264 16.62 1.67 -47.33
CA ALA A 264 17.10 2.98 -47.76
C ALA A 264 18.09 3.60 -46.77
N LEU A 265 17.99 3.26 -45.48
CA LEU A 265 18.88 3.74 -44.42
C LEU A 265 19.00 2.69 -43.31
N VAL A 266 20.23 2.36 -42.94
CA VAL A 266 20.55 1.53 -41.76
C VAL A 266 21.27 2.38 -40.73
N VAL A 267 20.79 2.38 -39.49
CA VAL A 267 21.36 3.13 -38.37
C VAL A 267 21.79 2.16 -37.27
N VAL A 268 23.10 2.09 -37.01
CA VAL A 268 23.68 1.23 -35.97
C VAL A 268 24.07 2.04 -34.75
N THR A 269 23.53 1.67 -33.58
CA THR A 269 23.81 2.29 -32.28
C THR A 269 24.74 1.44 -31.43
N ASP A 270 25.77 2.04 -30.83
CA ASP A 270 26.86 1.33 -30.16
C ASP A 270 27.34 2.08 -28.91
N GLY A 271 26.54 2.07 -27.83
CA GLY A 271 26.99 2.41 -26.47
C GLY A 271 27.93 3.63 -26.27
N GLY A 272 27.63 4.80 -26.86
CA GLY A 272 28.44 6.01 -26.75
C GLY A 272 29.55 6.18 -27.80
N ALA A 273 29.80 5.14 -28.61
CA ALA A 273 30.60 5.22 -29.83
C ALA A 273 29.83 5.99 -30.94
N PRO A 274 30.50 6.39 -32.04
CA PRO A 274 29.84 7.10 -33.14
C PRO A 274 28.67 6.30 -33.73
N LEU A 275 27.52 6.97 -33.90
CA LEU A 275 26.37 6.45 -34.63
C LEU A 275 26.79 6.21 -36.09
N ARG A 276 26.47 5.02 -36.63
CA ARG A 276 26.79 4.64 -38.01
C ARG A 276 25.51 4.69 -38.85
N ALA A 277 25.54 5.44 -39.94
CA ALA A 277 24.43 5.55 -40.89
C ALA A 277 24.89 5.12 -42.28
N ALA A 278 24.37 4.00 -42.76
CA ALA A 278 24.68 3.41 -44.06
C ALA A 278 23.50 3.58 -45.03
N ARG A 279 23.81 3.86 -46.29
CA ARG A 279 22.83 3.97 -47.38
C ARG A 279 23.40 3.29 -48.64
N PRO A 280 22.54 2.72 -49.52
CA PRO A 280 23.00 1.99 -50.69
C PRO A 280 23.97 2.81 -51.55
N GLY A 281 25.14 2.25 -51.87
CA GLY A 281 26.14 2.88 -52.74
C GLY A 281 26.73 4.22 -52.24
N ARG A 282 26.59 4.56 -50.95
CA ARG A 282 27.13 5.77 -50.33
C ARG A 282 28.19 5.44 -49.27
N PRO A 283 29.19 6.32 -49.03
CA PRO A 283 30.11 6.15 -47.91
C PRO A 283 29.38 6.13 -46.57
N LEU A 284 29.92 5.37 -45.61
CA LEU A 284 29.38 5.28 -44.26
C LEU A 284 29.50 6.63 -43.53
N LEU A 285 28.37 7.15 -43.04
CA LEU A 285 28.32 8.39 -42.27
C LEU A 285 28.43 8.09 -40.77
N ARG A 286 29.39 8.71 -40.08
CA ARG A 286 29.56 8.58 -38.62
C ARG A 286 29.24 9.88 -37.91
N ARG A 287 28.39 9.83 -36.88
CA ARG A 287 28.02 10.99 -36.05
C ARG A 287 28.37 10.74 -34.60
N GLN A 288 29.11 11.66 -33.99
CA GLN A 288 29.48 11.54 -32.58
C GLN A 288 28.28 11.93 -31.70
N PRO A 289 27.73 11.02 -30.88
CA PRO A 289 26.70 11.39 -29.93
C PRO A 289 27.28 12.34 -28.85
N PRO A 290 26.45 13.22 -28.25
CA PRO A 290 26.89 14.07 -27.15
C PRO A 290 27.39 13.23 -25.95
N ALA A 291 28.52 13.62 -25.37
CA ALA A 291 29.03 12.97 -24.16
C ALA A 291 28.15 13.35 -22.95
N VAL A 292 27.52 12.35 -22.35
CA VAL A 292 26.63 12.53 -21.19
C VAL A 292 26.95 11.49 -20.12
N ALA A 293 26.72 11.85 -18.85
CA ALA A 293 26.85 10.88 -17.76
C ALA A 293 25.73 9.85 -17.90
N VAL A 294 26.10 8.59 -18.19
CA VAL A 294 25.14 7.49 -18.36
C VAL A 294 24.52 7.18 -17.01
N VAL A 295 23.25 7.53 -16.86
CA VAL A 295 22.41 7.16 -15.71
C VAL A 295 21.67 5.87 -16.03
N ASP A 296 21.11 5.79 -17.24
CA ASP A 296 20.45 4.61 -17.79
C ASP A 296 20.46 4.65 -19.33
N THR A 297 20.51 3.49 -19.97
CA THR A 297 20.52 3.31 -21.44
C THR A 297 19.18 2.84 -22.02
N VAL A 298 18.23 2.43 -21.17
CA VAL A 298 16.90 1.94 -21.53
C VAL A 298 16.10 3.04 -22.22
N GLY A 299 15.53 2.71 -23.39
CA GLY A 299 14.72 3.64 -24.18
C GLY A 299 15.51 4.73 -24.92
N ALA A 300 16.84 4.76 -24.81
CA ALA A 300 17.67 5.69 -25.59
C ALA A 300 17.61 5.41 -27.09
N GLY A 301 17.65 4.12 -27.48
CA GLY A 301 17.44 3.69 -28.86
C GLY A 301 16.05 4.02 -29.40
N ASP A 302 15.02 3.80 -28.60
CA ASP A 302 13.62 4.12 -28.92
C ASP A 302 13.43 5.63 -29.15
N THR A 303 14.07 6.45 -28.31
CA THR A 303 14.06 7.92 -28.41
C THR A 303 14.80 8.39 -29.66
N LEU A 304 15.92 7.75 -30.01
CA LEU A 304 16.65 8.03 -31.26
C LEU A 304 15.78 7.75 -32.48
N ALA A 305 15.10 6.59 -32.51
CA ALA A 305 14.19 6.23 -33.61
C ALA A 305 13.05 7.25 -33.74
N ALA A 306 12.38 7.58 -32.63
CA ALA A 306 11.31 8.56 -32.62
C ALA A 306 11.74 9.96 -33.10
N ALA A 307 12.93 10.41 -32.69
CA ALA A 307 13.48 11.70 -33.10
C ALA A 307 13.85 11.72 -34.60
N LEU A 308 14.39 10.61 -35.12
CA LEU A 308 14.64 10.44 -36.54
C LEU A 308 13.34 10.50 -37.35
N PHE A 309 12.27 9.82 -36.92
CA PHE A 309 10.96 9.87 -37.59
C PHE A 309 10.40 11.29 -37.63
N SER A 310 10.49 12.01 -36.51
CA SER A 310 10.05 13.41 -36.44
C SER A 310 10.84 14.31 -37.38
N GLY A 311 12.15 14.08 -37.49
CA GLY A 311 13.02 14.74 -38.45
C GLY A 311 12.57 14.51 -39.90
N LEU A 312 12.34 13.25 -40.28
CA LEU A 312 11.90 12.85 -41.61
C LEU A 312 10.51 13.38 -41.97
N VAL A 313 9.58 13.39 -41.01
CA VAL A 313 8.25 14.01 -41.16
C VAL A 313 8.39 15.51 -41.41
N ARG A 314 9.28 16.19 -40.68
CA ARG A 314 9.52 17.62 -40.79
C ARG A 314 10.17 18.01 -42.12
N THR A 315 11.05 17.18 -42.68
CA THR A 315 11.68 17.42 -44.00
C THR A 315 10.82 16.92 -45.16
N GLY A 316 9.77 16.13 -44.90
CA GLY A 316 8.95 15.50 -45.93
C GLY A 316 9.60 14.29 -46.59
N THR A 317 10.70 13.78 -46.03
CA THR A 317 11.46 12.62 -46.54
C THR A 317 10.78 11.31 -46.10
N LEU A 318 9.64 11.00 -46.74
CA LEU A 318 8.69 9.97 -46.29
C LEU A 318 8.48 8.84 -47.30
N THR A 319 9.46 8.61 -48.16
CA THR A 319 9.47 7.53 -49.17
C THR A 319 10.86 6.95 -49.27
N HIS A 320 10.96 5.68 -49.65
CA HIS A 320 12.22 4.96 -49.85
C HIS A 320 13.24 5.76 -50.67
N ASP A 321 12.87 6.17 -51.89
CA ASP A 321 13.78 6.84 -52.83
C ASP A 321 14.25 8.20 -52.30
N ALA A 322 13.34 8.94 -51.65
CA ALA A 322 13.69 10.21 -51.03
C ALA A 322 14.68 10.04 -49.86
N LEU A 323 14.56 8.96 -49.08
CA LEU A 323 15.47 8.68 -47.97
C LEU A 323 16.83 8.17 -48.47
N ALA A 324 16.85 7.28 -49.47
CA ALA A 324 18.07 6.78 -50.08
C ALA A 324 18.83 7.89 -50.82
N GLY A 325 18.10 8.82 -51.44
CA GLY A 325 18.64 9.98 -52.16
C GLY A 325 18.93 11.21 -51.31
N LEU A 326 18.62 11.20 -50.00
CA LEU A 326 18.79 12.39 -49.14
C LEU A 326 20.27 12.78 -49.06
N PRO A 327 20.65 14.05 -49.32
CA PRO A 327 22.04 14.50 -49.20
C PRO A 327 22.61 14.37 -47.78
N ASP A 328 23.91 14.13 -47.66
CA ASP A 328 24.58 13.94 -46.36
C ASP A 328 24.51 15.18 -45.46
N ASP A 329 24.52 16.37 -46.07
CA ASP A 329 24.37 17.66 -45.38
C ASP A 329 22.95 17.88 -44.84
N GLU A 330 21.94 17.19 -45.38
CA GLU A 330 20.57 17.18 -44.86
C GLU A 330 20.34 16.03 -43.87
N LEU A 331 20.96 14.87 -44.08
CA LEU A 331 20.82 13.70 -43.19
C LEU A 331 21.62 13.86 -41.88
N ALA A 332 22.83 14.42 -41.92
CA ALA A 332 23.68 14.54 -40.74
C ALA A 332 23.03 15.36 -39.61
N PRO A 333 22.38 16.51 -39.86
CA PRO A 333 21.64 17.24 -38.82
C PRO A 333 20.48 16.44 -38.21
N LEU A 334 19.79 15.60 -39.00
CA LEU A 334 18.70 14.76 -38.48
C LEU A 334 19.24 13.69 -37.51
N LEU A 335 20.39 13.09 -37.85
CA LEU A 335 21.07 12.12 -37.00
C LEU A 335 21.64 12.78 -35.73
N ASP A 336 22.16 14.00 -35.83
CA ASP A 336 22.63 14.77 -34.67
C ASP A 336 21.49 15.14 -33.72
N ASP A 337 20.36 15.62 -34.26
CA ASP A 337 19.15 15.91 -33.48
C ASP A 337 18.65 14.64 -32.76
N ALA A 338 18.66 13.50 -33.45
CA ALA A 338 18.23 12.22 -32.90
C ALA A 338 19.18 11.71 -31.79
N ALA A 339 20.50 11.80 -32.02
CA ALA A 339 21.49 11.47 -31.00
C ALA A 339 21.41 12.40 -29.78
N LEU A 340 21.12 13.69 -29.99
CA LEU A 340 20.92 14.65 -28.92
C LEU A 340 19.66 14.37 -28.11
N ALA A 341 18.57 13.96 -28.77
CA ALA A 341 17.34 13.57 -28.08
C ALA A 341 17.57 12.35 -27.19
N ALA A 342 18.31 11.35 -27.68
CA ALA A 342 18.66 10.14 -26.93
C ALA A 342 19.61 10.39 -25.75
N ALA A 343 20.46 11.42 -25.82
CA ALA A 343 21.46 11.72 -24.79
C ALA A 343 20.93 12.56 -23.60
N ARG A 344 19.72 13.11 -23.65
CA ARG A 344 19.24 14.03 -22.59
C ARG A 344 18.59 13.28 -21.40
N PRO A 345 19.07 13.46 -20.16
CA PRO A 345 18.38 12.95 -18.99
C PRO A 345 17.07 13.70 -18.74
N ALA A 346 16.02 12.97 -18.36
CA ALA A 346 14.69 13.52 -18.08
C ALA A 346 14.68 14.42 -16.81
N PRO A 347 14.27 15.69 -16.88
CA PRO A 347 14.15 16.57 -15.71
C PRO A 347 12.77 16.49 -15.03
N ALA A 348 12.69 16.81 -13.73
CA ALA A 348 11.45 16.79 -12.92
C ALA A 348 10.28 17.62 -13.50
N PRO A 349 9.01 17.23 -13.27
CA PRO A 349 7.85 17.79 -13.97
C PRO A 349 7.51 19.22 -13.55
N ALA A 350 7.25 20.08 -14.54
CA ALA A 350 6.59 21.38 -14.36
C ALA A 350 5.04 21.21 -14.42
N PRO A 351 4.26 22.02 -13.68
CA PRO A 351 2.80 21.90 -13.63
C PRO A 351 2.17 22.10 -15.01
N THR A 352 1.21 21.23 -15.31
CA THR A 352 0.55 21.00 -16.59
C THR A 352 -0.05 22.26 -17.24
N ARG A 353 0.25 22.46 -18.53
CA ARG A 353 -0.48 23.39 -19.41
C ARG A 353 -1.89 22.84 -19.69
N ARG A 354 -2.90 23.69 -19.52
CA ARG A 354 -4.33 23.42 -19.79
C ARG A 354 -4.62 23.16 -21.29
N PRO A 355 -5.68 22.38 -21.62
CA PRO A 355 -6.18 22.22 -22.99
C PRO A 355 -6.88 23.49 -23.53
N PRO A 356 -7.08 23.63 -24.85
CA PRO A 356 -7.48 24.89 -25.48
C PRO A 356 -8.92 25.31 -25.16
N ARG A 357 -9.10 26.62 -24.97
CA ARG A 357 -10.34 27.30 -24.60
C ARG A 357 -11.39 27.29 -25.72
N SER A 358 -12.62 26.87 -25.42
CA SER A 358 -13.82 27.33 -26.13
C SER A 358 -15.07 27.35 -25.24
N TRP A 359 -15.09 28.25 -24.25
CA TRP A 359 -16.34 28.87 -23.75
C TRP A 359 -15.97 30.08 -22.87
N ARG A 360 -16.61 31.24 -23.06
CA ARG A 360 -16.49 32.44 -22.20
C ARG A 360 -17.88 32.83 -21.70
N PRO A 361 -18.10 33.03 -20.39
CA PRO A 361 -19.18 33.87 -19.87
C PRO A 361 -18.69 35.33 -19.71
N PRO A 362 -19.61 36.31 -19.61
CA PRO A 362 -19.31 37.73 -19.82
C PRO A 362 -18.64 38.39 -18.61
N ALA A 363 -17.93 39.48 -18.89
CA ALA A 363 -17.11 40.25 -17.96
C ALA A 363 -17.94 40.89 -16.82
N ALA A 364 -17.41 40.81 -15.60
CA ALA A 364 -17.89 41.61 -14.47
C ALA A 364 -17.16 42.97 -14.43
N ASP A 365 -17.96 44.00 -14.22
CA ASP A 365 -17.73 45.44 -14.24
C ASP A 365 -16.79 45.91 -13.11
N PRO A 366 -15.77 46.77 -13.36
CA PRO A 366 -14.83 47.20 -12.33
C PRO A 366 -15.24 48.54 -11.70
N HIS A 367 -16.25 48.53 -10.84
CA HIS A 367 -16.51 49.66 -9.94
C HIS A 367 -17.02 49.18 -8.59
N LEU A 368 -16.16 49.19 -7.56
CA LEU A 368 -16.48 49.42 -6.15
C LEU A 368 -15.17 49.47 -5.33
N PRO A 369 -14.92 50.53 -4.53
CA PRO A 369 -13.73 50.64 -3.70
C PRO A 369 -13.99 50.23 -2.24
N GLY A 370 -12.97 49.62 -1.61
CA GLY A 370 -12.76 49.70 -0.16
C GLY A 370 -13.15 48.46 0.66
N ALA A 371 -12.11 47.74 1.12
CA ALA A 371 -11.93 47.29 2.52
C ALA A 371 -10.67 46.44 2.59
N ARG A 372 -9.53 47.05 2.94
CA ARG A 372 -8.34 46.32 3.39
C ARG A 372 -8.49 46.08 4.89
N HIS A 373 -8.76 44.84 5.28
CA HIS A 373 -8.41 44.35 6.61
C HIS A 373 -7.08 43.58 6.51
N PRO A 374 -6.09 43.84 7.38
CA PRO A 374 -4.87 43.05 7.43
C PRO A 374 -5.19 41.76 8.20
N VAL A 375 -5.27 40.63 7.50
CA VAL A 375 -5.23 39.32 8.14
C VAL A 375 -3.77 38.95 8.34
N GLY A 376 -3.44 38.58 9.58
CA GLY A 376 -2.10 38.28 10.05
C GLY A 376 -1.38 37.23 9.22
N GLU A 377 -0.09 37.46 9.06
CA GLU A 377 0.91 36.58 8.49
C GLU A 377 1.12 35.39 9.44
N THR A 378 0.33 34.33 9.28
CA THR A 378 0.68 33.01 9.85
C THR A 378 1.81 32.42 9.02
N ASP A 379 2.97 32.23 9.64
CA ASP A 379 4.14 31.52 9.12
C ASP A 379 3.72 30.26 8.35
N ARG A 380 3.83 30.31 7.02
CA ARG A 380 3.64 29.12 6.19
C ARG A 380 4.86 28.23 6.35
N VAL A 381 4.76 27.21 7.19
CA VAL A 381 5.72 26.10 7.25
C VAL A 381 5.91 25.57 5.83
N SER A 382 7.14 25.60 5.32
CA SER A 382 7.43 25.13 3.96
C SER A 382 7.12 23.63 3.83
N ALA A 383 6.67 23.17 2.65
CA ALA A 383 6.37 21.76 2.42
C ALA A 383 7.58 20.84 2.68
N GLU A 384 8.80 21.36 2.49
CA GLU A 384 10.05 20.69 2.82
C GLU A 384 10.20 20.46 4.32
N THR A 385 9.90 21.47 5.15
CA THR A 385 9.93 21.35 6.61
C THR A 385 8.92 20.33 7.12
N MET A 386 7.71 20.30 6.55
CA MET A 386 6.69 19.31 6.91
C MET A 386 7.15 17.89 6.56
N LEU A 387 7.72 17.70 5.37
CA LEU A 387 8.25 16.40 4.94
C LEU A 387 9.40 15.92 5.84
N LEU A 388 10.33 16.80 6.20
CA LEU A 388 11.42 16.48 7.12
C LEU A 388 10.90 16.07 8.51
N LEU A 389 9.85 16.75 8.99
CA LEU A 389 9.25 16.43 10.28
C LEU A 389 8.55 15.07 10.26
N VAL A 390 7.82 14.75 9.18
CA VAL A 390 7.19 13.43 9.01
C VAL A 390 8.25 12.32 8.92
N LEU A 391 9.30 12.49 8.11
CA LEU A 391 10.38 11.50 7.99
C LEU A 391 11.14 11.34 9.32
N GLY A 392 11.40 12.45 10.02
CA GLY A 392 11.99 12.44 11.35
C GLY A 392 11.13 11.71 12.36
N ALA A 393 9.81 11.94 12.37
CA ALA A 393 8.86 11.24 13.22
C ALA A 393 8.89 9.73 12.96
N VAL A 394 8.85 9.30 11.68
CA VAL A 394 8.95 7.88 11.31
C VAL A 394 10.27 7.27 11.80
N ALA A 395 11.39 7.96 11.63
CA ALA A 395 12.69 7.49 12.10
C ALA A 395 12.72 7.32 13.63
N VAL A 396 12.18 8.28 14.38
CA VAL A 396 12.06 8.21 15.86
C VAL A 396 11.14 7.05 16.26
N ILE A 397 10.01 6.87 15.57
CA ILE A 397 9.07 5.78 15.85
C ILE A 397 9.76 4.40 15.68
N VAL A 398 10.52 4.22 14.61
CA VAL A 398 11.30 2.99 14.37
C VAL A 398 12.39 2.81 15.42
N ALA A 399 13.16 3.85 15.73
CA ALA A 399 14.24 3.79 16.72
C ALA A 399 13.72 3.47 18.13
N VAL A 400 12.63 4.12 18.55
CA VAL A 400 12.00 3.87 19.85
C VAL A 400 11.41 2.47 19.92
N ARG A 401 10.80 1.96 18.84
CA ARG A 401 10.33 0.58 18.81
C ARG A 401 11.47 -0.42 18.97
N TRP A 402 12.60 -0.18 18.30
CA TRP A 402 13.79 -0.99 18.49
C TRP A 402 14.23 -0.98 19.97
N VAL A 403 14.27 0.17 20.64
CA VAL A 403 14.59 0.26 22.07
C VAL A 403 13.54 -0.47 22.94
N ALA A 404 12.26 -0.32 22.63
CA ALA A 404 11.16 -0.97 23.35
C ALA A 404 11.28 -2.50 23.29
N ASP A 405 11.63 -3.06 22.13
CA ASP A 405 11.80 -4.50 21.96
C ASP A 405 13.00 -5.05 22.75
N HIS A 406 14.05 -4.24 22.97
CA HIS A 406 15.22 -4.64 23.77
C HIS A 406 15.03 -4.44 25.27
N THR A 407 14.30 -3.40 25.69
CA THR A 407 14.11 -3.04 27.11
C THR A 407 12.85 -3.64 27.74
N GLY A 408 11.88 -4.05 26.92
CA GLY A 408 10.57 -4.53 27.36
C GLY A 408 9.63 -3.42 27.84
N LEU A 409 10.00 -2.14 27.71
CA LEU A 409 9.18 -1.00 28.08
C LEU A 409 8.09 -0.71 27.02
N PRO A 410 6.93 -0.14 27.40
CA PRO A 410 5.88 0.22 26.44
C PRO A 410 6.37 1.29 25.45
N ALA A 411 6.30 1.00 24.15
CA ALA A 411 6.74 1.92 23.10
C ALA A 411 6.00 3.27 23.16
N ALA A 412 4.70 3.27 23.44
CA ALA A 412 3.89 4.47 23.63
C ALA A 412 4.44 5.43 24.70
N ALA A 413 4.92 4.88 25.83
CA ALA A 413 5.51 5.68 26.91
C ALA A 413 6.84 6.30 26.46
N LEU A 414 7.70 5.51 25.80
CA LEU A 414 8.97 6.00 25.27
C LEU A 414 8.78 7.06 24.18
N LEU A 415 7.78 6.91 23.31
CA LEU A 415 7.45 7.89 22.27
C LEU A 415 6.94 9.20 22.85
N THR A 416 6.11 9.12 23.90
CA THR A 416 5.65 10.31 24.62
C THR A 416 6.83 11.05 25.25
N LEU A 417 7.77 10.33 25.87
CA LEU A 417 9.01 10.91 26.42
C LEU A 417 9.91 11.51 25.33
N ALA A 418 10.03 10.85 24.17
CA ALA A 418 10.77 11.37 23.03
C ALA A 418 10.15 12.67 22.50
N GLY A 419 8.81 12.75 22.44
CA GLY A 419 8.09 13.97 22.08
C GLY A 419 8.32 15.10 23.06
N ILE A 420 8.28 14.82 24.38
CA ILE A 420 8.61 15.79 25.42
C ILE A 420 10.05 16.30 25.25
N GLY A 421 11.01 15.39 24.99
CA GLY A 421 12.39 15.75 24.71
C GLY A 421 12.53 16.65 23.47
N TYR A 422 11.77 16.35 22.40
CA TYR A 422 11.75 17.16 21.19
C TYR A 422 11.22 18.58 21.43
N ALA A 423 10.23 18.75 22.29
CA ALA A 423 9.65 20.05 22.60
C ALA A 423 10.64 21.05 23.23
N PHE A 424 11.75 20.58 23.80
CA PHE A 424 12.82 21.43 24.33
C PHE A 424 13.90 21.78 23.28
N LEU A 425 13.89 21.13 22.12
CA LEU A 425 14.83 21.42 21.04
C LEU A 425 14.36 22.64 20.21
N PRO A 426 15.29 23.43 19.63
CA PRO A 426 14.94 24.50 18.71
C PRO A 426 14.42 23.90 17.39
N GLY A 427 13.10 23.81 17.25
CA GLY A 427 12.41 23.29 16.07
C GLY A 427 10.95 23.76 15.99
N PRO A 428 10.31 23.69 14.81
CA PRO A 428 8.91 24.08 14.66
C PRO A 428 8.02 23.12 15.45
N ASN A 429 7.15 23.67 16.29
CA ASN A 429 6.18 22.86 17.01
C ASN A 429 4.92 22.61 16.16
N VAL A 430 4.54 21.34 16.00
CA VAL A 430 3.35 20.97 15.25
C VAL A 430 2.17 20.97 16.19
N THR A 431 1.27 21.93 16.00
CA THR A 431 -0.03 21.95 16.67
C THR A 431 -0.96 20.93 16.03
N LEU A 432 -1.56 20.06 16.85
CA LEU A 432 -2.55 19.09 16.41
C LEU A 432 -3.86 19.83 16.16
N ASP A 433 -4.27 19.88 14.91
CA ASP A 433 -5.60 20.37 14.55
C ASP A 433 -6.65 19.32 14.98
N PRO A 434 -7.62 19.70 15.84
CA PRO A 434 -8.72 18.82 16.26
C PRO A 434 -9.41 18.12 15.08
N HIS A 435 -9.60 18.83 13.95
CA HIS A 435 -10.28 18.29 12.78
C HIS A 435 -9.46 17.21 12.08
N LEU A 436 -8.13 17.34 12.05
CA LEU A 436 -7.26 16.31 11.48
C LEU A 436 -7.27 15.05 12.35
N VAL A 437 -7.34 15.18 13.67
CA VAL A 437 -7.44 14.01 14.56
C VAL A 437 -8.76 13.26 14.35
N LEU A 438 -9.87 13.99 14.31
CA LEU A 438 -11.21 13.43 14.07
C LEU A 438 -11.34 12.75 12.70
N THR A 439 -10.77 13.33 11.65
CA THR A 439 -10.98 12.86 10.27
C THR A 439 -9.92 11.88 9.78
N LEU A 440 -8.65 12.04 10.19
CA LEU A 440 -7.53 11.27 9.65
C LEU A 440 -7.02 10.18 10.60
N VAL A 441 -7.05 10.42 11.91
CA VAL A 441 -6.42 9.54 12.90
C VAL A 441 -7.41 8.55 13.51
N LEU A 442 -8.55 9.03 14.02
CA LEU A 442 -9.51 8.20 14.73
C LEU A 442 -10.19 7.14 13.84
N PRO A 443 -10.69 7.45 12.62
CA PRO A 443 -11.43 6.46 11.83
C PRO A 443 -10.60 5.22 11.47
N PRO A 444 -9.33 5.33 11.02
CA PRO A 444 -8.51 4.15 10.76
C PRO A 444 -8.26 3.29 12.01
N LEU A 445 -7.91 3.91 13.15
CA LEU A 445 -7.64 3.18 14.41
C LEU A 445 -8.86 2.44 14.93
N LEU A 446 -10.03 3.06 14.87
CA LEU A 446 -11.28 2.44 15.30
C LEU A 446 -11.71 1.30 14.36
N TYR A 447 -11.45 1.47 13.07
CA TYR A 447 -11.79 0.47 12.07
C TYR A 447 -10.88 -0.77 12.14
N SER A 448 -9.56 -0.59 12.32
CA SER A 448 -8.64 -1.71 12.51
C SER A 448 -9.00 -2.51 13.75
N ALA A 449 -9.26 -1.83 14.88
CA ALA A 449 -9.74 -2.46 16.11
C ALA A 449 -11.08 -3.21 15.90
N ALA A 450 -11.98 -2.66 15.07
CA ALA A 450 -13.26 -3.28 14.76
C ALA A 450 -13.12 -4.55 13.90
N LEU A 451 -12.16 -4.56 12.95
CA LEU A 451 -11.91 -5.72 12.08
C LEU A 451 -11.43 -6.95 12.86
N ASP A 452 -10.61 -6.72 13.89
CA ASP A 452 -10.05 -7.79 14.74
C ASP A 452 -11.03 -8.29 15.80
N SER A 453 -12.16 -7.60 15.98
CA SER A 453 -13.16 -7.93 17.00
C SER A 453 -14.15 -9.01 16.53
N SER A 454 -14.56 -9.88 17.45
CA SER A 454 -15.44 -11.01 17.13
C SER A 454 -16.90 -10.70 17.48
N LEU A 455 -17.72 -10.44 16.45
CA LEU A 455 -19.17 -10.22 16.62
C LEU A 455 -19.87 -11.38 17.34
N THR A 456 -19.44 -12.62 17.12
CA THR A 456 -20.03 -13.79 17.78
C THR A 456 -19.76 -13.80 19.29
N ALA A 457 -18.56 -13.40 19.74
CA ALA A 457 -18.26 -13.34 21.16
C ALA A 457 -18.97 -12.17 21.85
N ILE A 458 -19.08 -11.02 21.17
CA ILE A 458 -19.85 -9.87 21.65
C ILE A 458 -21.31 -10.26 21.84
N ARG A 459 -21.95 -10.92 20.85
CA ARG A 459 -23.34 -11.36 20.95
C ARG A 459 -23.58 -12.34 22.11
N ARG A 460 -22.65 -13.29 22.31
CA ARG A 460 -22.73 -14.26 23.41
C ARG A 460 -22.64 -13.61 24.79
N ASN A 461 -21.89 -12.51 24.93
CA ASN A 461 -21.66 -11.82 26.20
C ASN A 461 -22.25 -10.40 26.22
N LEU A 462 -23.32 -10.14 25.46
CA LEU A 462 -23.82 -8.79 25.18
C LEU A 462 -24.09 -7.98 26.46
N ARG A 463 -24.63 -8.61 27.51
CA ARG A 463 -24.91 -7.94 28.79
C ARG A 463 -23.64 -7.42 29.47
N THR A 464 -22.63 -8.27 29.61
CA THR A 464 -21.34 -7.91 30.22
C THR A 464 -20.63 -6.86 29.37
N VAL A 465 -20.62 -7.06 28.06
CA VAL A 465 -20.01 -6.11 27.12
C VAL A 465 -20.72 -4.76 27.18
N VAL A 466 -22.06 -4.68 27.11
CA VAL A 466 -22.81 -3.41 27.22
C VAL A 466 -22.62 -2.74 28.58
N SER A 467 -22.61 -3.52 29.67
CA SER A 467 -22.35 -2.99 31.02
C SER A 467 -20.97 -2.33 31.11
N LEU A 468 -19.93 -3.00 30.62
CA LEU A 468 -18.56 -2.46 30.63
C LEU A 468 -18.29 -1.43 29.54
N SER A 469 -19.02 -1.50 28.42
CA SER A 469 -18.72 -0.71 27.21
C SER A 469 -19.54 0.58 27.07
N VAL A 470 -20.70 0.62 27.72
CA VAL A 470 -21.65 1.75 27.63
C VAL A 470 -21.88 2.35 29.01
N LEU A 471 -22.35 1.52 29.94
CA LEU A 471 -22.80 2.01 31.24
C LEU A 471 -21.62 2.48 32.11
N LEU A 472 -20.52 1.73 32.12
CA LEU A 472 -19.30 2.14 32.84
C LEU A 472 -18.72 3.46 32.29
N VAL A 473 -18.75 3.68 30.97
CA VAL A 473 -18.29 4.94 30.35
C VAL A 473 -19.16 6.11 30.77
N LEU A 474 -20.48 5.95 30.67
CA LEU A 474 -21.44 6.98 31.09
C LEU A 474 -21.25 7.32 32.57
N VAL A 475 -21.14 6.31 33.44
CA VAL A 475 -20.93 6.50 34.89
C VAL A 475 -19.60 7.21 35.15
N THR A 476 -18.51 6.78 34.51
CA THR A 476 -17.19 7.41 34.69
C THR A 476 -17.21 8.86 34.24
N ALA A 477 -17.82 9.15 33.09
CA ALA A 477 -17.92 10.50 32.55
C ALA A 477 -18.78 11.43 33.42
N VAL A 478 -19.93 10.94 33.91
CA VAL A 478 -20.80 11.70 34.80
C VAL A 478 -20.14 11.93 36.17
N LEU A 479 -19.43 10.96 36.72
CA LEU A 479 -18.71 11.13 38.00
C LEU A 479 -17.59 12.17 37.89
N ILE A 480 -16.81 12.16 36.81
CA ILE A 480 -15.79 13.17 36.54
C ILE A 480 -16.46 14.53 36.32
N GLY A 481 -17.53 14.59 35.52
CA GLY A 481 -18.31 15.81 35.28
C GLY A 481 -18.86 16.44 36.54
N ALA A 482 -19.53 15.64 37.38
CA ALA A 482 -20.05 16.08 38.67
C ALA A 482 -18.92 16.51 39.60
N GLY A 483 -17.79 15.80 39.61
CA GLY A 483 -16.60 16.18 40.37
C GLY A 483 -16.06 17.55 39.95
N PHE A 484 -15.97 17.80 38.64
CA PHE A 484 -15.53 19.10 38.12
C PHE A 484 -16.52 20.21 38.49
N ALA A 485 -17.82 20.02 38.26
CA ALA A 485 -18.83 21.02 38.58
C ALA A 485 -18.92 21.38 40.08
N LEU A 486 -18.63 20.42 40.97
CA LEU A 486 -18.73 20.61 42.42
C LEU A 486 -17.45 21.10 43.08
N PHE A 487 -16.28 20.68 42.59
CA PHE A 487 -14.99 20.88 43.28
C PHE A 487 -13.97 21.70 42.48
N VAL A 488 -14.17 21.93 41.19
CA VAL A 488 -13.28 22.72 40.34
C VAL A 488 -13.94 24.06 40.04
N THR A 489 -13.42 25.14 40.64
CA THR A 489 -13.94 26.49 40.46
C THR A 489 -13.85 26.93 39.00
N GLY A 490 -14.98 27.32 38.40
CA GLY A 490 -15.04 27.80 37.01
C GLY A 490 -15.37 26.72 35.96
N ALA A 491 -15.24 25.44 36.31
CA ALA A 491 -15.51 24.34 35.39
C ALA A 491 -17.00 24.05 35.24
N THR A 492 -17.43 23.78 34.00
CA THR A 492 -18.82 23.37 33.72
C THR A 492 -19.00 21.86 33.81
N LEU A 493 -20.22 21.42 34.12
CA LEU A 493 -20.59 20.00 34.08
C LEU A 493 -20.29 19.39 32.70
N ALA A 494 -20.61 20.11 31.63
CA ALA A 494 -20.40 19.65 30.26
C ALA A 494 -18.90 19.47 29.92
N ALA A 495 -18.05 20.42 30.32
CA ALA A 495 -16.59 20.32 30.15
C ALA A 495 -16.00 19.12 30.93
N GLY A 496 -16.46 18.89 32.15
CA GLY A 496 -16.05 17.73 32.95
C GLY A 496 -16.57 16.39 32.38
N ILE A 497 -17.79 16.35 31.85
CA ILE A 497 -18.31 15.16 31.14
C ILE A 497 -17.50 14.90 29.87
N ALA A 498 -17.12 15.94 29.13
CA ALA A 498 -16.26 15.81 27.95
C ALA A 498 -14.90 15.19 28.30
N LEU A 499 -14.23 15.71 29.35
CA LEU A 499 -13.00 15.11 29.86
C LEU A 499 -13.22 13.65 30.29
N GLY A 500 -14.27 13.42 31.06
CA GLY A 500 -14.60 12.09 31.56
C GLY A 500 -14.90 11.09 30.43
N ALA A 501 -15.58 11.53 29.38
CA ALA A 501 -15.84 10.74 28.18
C ALA A 501 -14.51 10.40 27.46
N ALA A 502 -13.60 11.36 27.33
CA ALA A 502 -12.30 11.11 26.69
C ALA A 502 -11.42 10.11 27.45
N VAL A 503 -11.41 10.14 28.80
CA VAL A 503 -10.53 9.27 29.62
C VAL A 503 -11.18 7.98 30.12
N ALA A 504 -12.49 7.83 29.95
CA ALA A 504 -13.22 6.64 30.40
C ALA A 504 -12.80 5.35 29.66
N PRO A 505 -12.67 5.34 28.31
CA PRO A 505 -12.28 4.14 27.57
C PRO A 505 -10.89 3.64 27.97
N PRO A 506 -10.76 2.35 28.26
CA PRO A 506 -9.46 1.69 28.31
C PRO A 506 -8.99 1.33 26.89
N ASP A 507 -7.69 1.43 26.68
CA ASP A 507 -6.99 0.85 25.54
C ASP A 507 -6.56 -0.60 25.87
N PRO A 508 -7.22 -1.61 25.28
CA PRO A 508 -6.91 -3.00 25.53
C PRO A 508 -5.59 -3.45 24.89
N VAL A 509 -5.05 -2.73 23.89
CA VAL A 509 -3.92 -3.19 23.08
C VAL A 509 -2.67 -3.37 23.92
N ALA A 510 -2.34 -2.37 24.76
CA ALA A 510 -1.19 -2.43 25.65
C ALA A 510 -1.29 -3.60 26.63
N ALA A 511 -2.44 -3.75 27.30
CA ALA A 511 -2.66 -4.82 28.27
C ALA A 511 -2.70 -6.21 27.62
N LEU A 512 -3.26 -6.35 26.41
CA LEU A 512 -3.29 -7.61 25.66
C LEU A 512 -1.90 -8.04 25.19
N SER A 513 -1.06 -7.10 24.76
CA SER A 513 0.30 -7.39 24.31
C SER A 513 1.16 -7.99 25.44
N VAL A 514 1.04 -7.43 26.64
CA VAL A 514 1.71 -7.92 27.86
C VAL A 514 1.02 -9.19 28.37
N GLY A 515 -0.31 -9.21 28.37
CA GLY A 515 -1.14 -10.30 28.84
C GLY A 515 -0.91 -11.61 28.09
N ARG A 516 -0.79 -11.56 26.76
CA ARG A 516 -0.43 -12.73 25.93
C ARG A 516 0.97 -13.25 26.27
N LYS A 517 1.95 -12.37 26.50
CA LYS A 517 3.33 -12.75 26.88
C LYS A 517 3.40 -13.41 28.26
N VAL A 518 2.55 -13.00 29.20
CA VAL A 518 2.50 -13.56 30.56
C VAL A 518 1.58 -14.79 30.64
N GLY A 519 0.84 -15.08 29.58
CA GLY A 519 0.02 -16.28 29.42
C GLY A 519 -1.39 -16.14 30.00
N LEU A 520 -2.07 -15.00 29.83
CA LEU A 520 -3.44 -14.82 30.28
C LEU A 520 -4.41 -15.83 29.63
N PRO A 521 -5.44 -16.32 30.37
CA PRO A 521 -6.52 -17.13 29.82
C PRO A 521 -7.17 -16.51 28.57
N PRO A 522 -7.47 -17.30 27.51
CA PRO A 522 -8.15 -16.81 26.31
C PRO A 522 -9.48 -16.11 26.60
N ARG A 523 -10.17 -16.53 27.66
CA ARG A 523 -11.41 -15.91 28.14
C ARG A 523 -11.20 -14.45 28.58
N LEU A 524 -10.15 -14.17 29.35
CA LEU A 524 -9.81 -12.80 29.78
C LEU A 524 -9.32 -11.96 28.60
N ILE A 525 -8.53 -12.54 27.70
CA ILE A 525 -8.11 -11.89 26.45
C ILE A 525 -9.35 -11.46 25.64
N THR A 526 -10.33 -12.36 25.50
CA THR A 526 -11.57 -12.09 24.75
C THR A 526 -12.42 -11.02 25.42
N LEU A 527 -12.52 -11.03 26.75
CA LEU A 527 -13.26 -10.01 27.50
C LEU A 527 -12.59 -8.62 27.40
N ILE A 528 -11.27 -8.54 27.57
CA ILE A 528 -10.50 -7.30 27.43
C ILE A 528 -10.62 -6.75 26.00
N GLN A 529 -10.52 -7.61 24.98
CA GLN A 529 -10.63 -7.23 23.57
C GLN A 529 -12.04 -6.76 23.19
N GLY A 530 -13.08 -7.40 23.75
CA GLY A 530 -14.48 -7.05 23.47
C GLY A 530 -14.95 -5.76 24.13
N GLU A 531 -14.31 -5.34 25.23
CA GLU A 531 -14.63 -4.10 25.96
C GLU A 531 -14.19 -2.83 25.22
N GLY A 532 -12.95 -2.80 24.70
CA GLY A 532 -12.34 -1.56 24.19
C GLY A 532 -13.11 -0.91 23.03
N LEU A 533 -13.55 -1.70 22.06
CA LEU A 533 -14.13 -1.16 20.83
C LEU A 533 -15.44 -0.38 21.03
N LEU A 534 -16.38 -0.96 21.79
CA LEU A 534 -17.67 -0.32 22.04
C LEU A 534 -17.54 0.83 23.06
N ASN A 535 -16.56 0.74 23.96
CA ASN A 535 -16.17 1.83 24.85
C ASN A 535 -15.76 3.07 24.07
N ASP A 536 -14.84 2.92 23.10
CA ASP A 536 -14.34 4.03 22.30
C ASP A 536 -15.46 4.75 21.54
N ALA A 537 -16.38 3.98 20.94
CA ALA A 537 -17.49 4.54 20.20
C ALA A 537 -18.50 5.28 21.10
N THR A 538 -18.80 4.71 22.27
CA THR A 538 -19.69 5.33 23.27
C THR A 538 -19.07 6.62 23.80
N ALA A 539 -17.79 6.59 24.14
CA ALA A 539 -17.06 7.73 24.67
C ALA A 539 -16.96 8.88 23.69
N LEU A 540 -16.62 8.61 22.43
CA LEU A 540 -16.54 9.66 21.41
C LEU A 540 -17.92 10.25 21.11
N THR A 541 -18.98 9.43 21.10
CA THR A 541 -20.35 9.93 20.96
C THR A 541 -20.76 10.81 22.16
N LEU A 542 -20.42 10.38 23.38
CA LEU A 542 -20.68 11.16 24.60
C LEU A 542 -19.86 12.45 24.64
N LEU A 543 -18.62 12.41 24.16
CA LEU A 543 -17.75 13.57 24.03
C LEU A 543 -18.36 14.60 23.09
N THR A 544 -18.82 14.20 21.90
CA THR A 544 -19.48 15.11 20.95
C THR A 544 -20.70 15.77 21.59
N VAL A 545 -21.59 14.99 22.22
CA VAL A 545 -22.77 15.52 22.92
C VAL A 545 -22.38 16.50 24.04
N ALA A 546 -21.33 16.18 24.81
CA ALA A 546 -20.84 17.05 25.87
C ALA A 546 -20.23 18.36 25.35
N VAL A 547 -19.51 18.32 24.22
CA VAL A 547 -18.95 19.50 23.56
C VAL A 547 -20.07 20.40 23.03
N THR A 548 -21.06 19.84 22.34
CA THR A 548 -22.25 20.58 21.87
C THR A 548 -22.97 21.25 23.05
N ALA A 549 -23.15 20.51 24.15
CA ALA A 549 -23.80 21.03 25.35
C ALA A 549 -22.97 22.09 26.10
N ALA A 550 -21.63 22.08 25.95
CA ALA A 550 -20.74 23.10 26.50
C ALA A 550 -20.74 24.40 25.66
N GLN A 551 -21.11 24.32 24.38
CA GLN A 551 -21.20 25.46 23.47
C GLN A 551 -22.58 26.16 23.52
N GLY A 552 -23.65 25.44 23.85
CA GLY A 552 -25.01 25.99 23.93
C GLY A 552 -25.33 26.70 25.26
N ASP A 553 -26.39 27.52 25.25
CA ASP A 553 -26.83 28.36 26.39
C ASP A 553 -27.54 27.60 27.55
N GLY A 554 -27.35 26.28 27.68
CA GLY A 554 -27.88 25.53 28.82
C GLY A 554 -27.85 24.02 28.67
N PHE A 555 -27.38 23.32 29.70
CA PHE A 555 -27.39 21.86 29.77
C PHE A 555 -28.78 21.33 30.17
N SER A 556 -29.44 20.64 29.23
CA SER A 556 -30.70 19.92 29.48
C SER A 556 -30.45 18.41 29.45
N THR A 557 -30.52 17.75 30.61
CA THR A 557 -30.27 16.30 30.72
C THR A 557 -31.14 15.46 29.77
N PRO A 558 -32.47 15.71 29.64
CA PRO A 558 -33.30 14.94 28.70
C PRO A 558 -32.93 15.18 27.22
N ALA A 559 -32.56 16.41 26.86
CA ALA A 559 -32.14 16.72 25.49
C ALA A 559 -30.82 16.05 25.14
N ALA A 560 -29.83 16.09 26.04
CA ALA A 560 -28.54 15.43 25.86
C ALA A 560 -28.67 13.91 25.72
N VAL A 561 -29.54 13.28 26.52
CA VAL A 561 -29.83 11.83 26.39
C VAL A 561 -30.52 11.53 25.05
N GLY A 562 -31.46 12.36 24.62
CA GLY A 562 -32.12 12.22 23.32
C GLY A 562 -31.14 12.34 22.15
N GLU A 563 -30.28 13.36 22.16
CA GLU A 563 -29.24 13.59 21.16
C GLU A 563 -28.24 12.43 21.11
N PHE A 564 -27.79 11.93 22.27
CA PHE A 564 -26.94 10.74 22.36
C PHE A 564 -27.59 9.51 21.70
N VAL A 565 -28.85 9.23 22.00
CA VAL A 565 -29.57 8.06 21.44
C VAL A 565 -29.76 8.20 19.93
N ILE A 566 -30.11 9.40 19.44
CA ILE A 566 -30.29 9.67 18.00
C ILE A 566 -28.95 9.55 17.28
N ALA A 567 -27.90 10.19 17.79
CA ALA A 567 -26.56 10.13 17.21
C ALA A 567 -26.02 8.70 17.19
N ALA A 568 -26.25 7.92 18.24
CA ALA A 568 -25.86 6.52 18.32
C ALA A 568 -26.67 5.64 17.34
N ALA A 569 -27.99 5.72 17.34
CA ALA A 569 -28.83 4.93 16.44
C ALA A 569 -28.55 5.27 14.96
N GLY A 570 -28.36 6.55 14.65
CA GLY A 570 -27.99 7.02 13.33
C GLY A 570 -26.60 6.54 12.90
N GLY A 571 -25.61 6.58 13.79
CA GLY A 571 -24.27 6.03 13.55
C GLY A 571 -24.31 4.53 13.23
N VAL A 572 -25.10 3.75 13.99
CA VAL A 572 -25.32 2.32 13.70
C VAL A 572 -25.93 2.13 12.31
N ALA A 573 -26.97 2.89 11.96
CA ALA A 573 -27.61 2.79 10.65
C ALA A 573 -26.62 3.14 9.51
N ALA A 574 -25.86 4.23 9.63
CA ALA A 574 -24.87 4.64 8.64
C ALA A 574 -23.76 3.59 8.47
N GLY A 575 -23.26 3.01 9.57
CA GLY A 575 -22.26 1.95 9.53
C GLY A 575 -22.77 0.67 8.86
N LEU A 576 -24.03 0.30 9.10
CA LEU A 576 -24.68 -0.80 8.38
C LEU A 576 -24.76 -0.50 6.88
N VAL A 577 -25.21 0.70 6.49
CA VAL A 577 -25.29 1.10 5.08
C VAL A 577 -23.94 0.96 4.39
N VAL A 578 -22.85 1.44 5.01
CA VAL A 578 -21.50 1.27 4.44
C VAL A 578 -21.09 -0.19 4.37
N ALA A 579 -21.30 -0.97 5.44
CA ALA A 579 -20.95 -2.39 5.44
C ALA A 579 -21.69 -3.18 4.34
N TYR A 580 -22.97 -2.91 4.12
CA TYR A 580 -23.76 -3.52 3.05
C TYR A 580 -23.37 -2.97 1.67
N GLY A 581 -23.02 -1.69 1.57
CA GLY A 581 -22.53 -1.06 0.34
C GLY A 581 -21.19 -1.61 -0.16
N VAL A 582 -20.33 -2.08 0.76
CA VAL A 582 -19.05 -2.72 0.41
C VAL A 582 -19.23 -4.17 -0.07
N ARG A 583 -20.33 -4.86 0.28
CA ARG A 583 -20.60 -6.25 -0.12
C ARG A 583 -20.55 -6.52 -1.63
N PRO A 584 -21.19 -5.73 -2.51
CA PRO A 584 -21.13 -5.97 -3.95
C PRO A 584 -19.72 -5.92 -4.53
N LEU A 585 -18.76 -5.25 -3.86
CA LEU A 585 -17.36 -5.19 -4.27
C LEU A 585 -16.57 -6.49 -3.97
N ARG A 586 -17.22 -7.58 -3.54
CA ARG A 586 -16.57 -8.87 -3.25
C ARG A 586 -15.69 -9.39 -4.41
N ARG A 587 -16.07 -9.14 -5.67
CA ARG A 587 -15.27 -9.57 -6.83
C ARG A 587 -13.92 -8.84 -6.91
N LEU A 588 -13.90 -7.54 -6.60
CA LEU A 588 -12.68 -6.72 -6.59
C LEU A 588 -11.80 -7.05 -5.38
N ARG A 589 -12.38 -7.48 -4.25
CA ARG A 589 -11.63 -7.85 -3.01
C ARG A 589 -10.93 -9.21 -3.05
N ARG A 590 -10.96 -9.93 -4.18
CA ARG A 590 -10.17 -11.17 -4.36
C ARG A 590 -8.71 -10.87 -4.67
N ASP A 591 -8.48 -9.75 -5.35
CA ASP A 591 -7.15 -9.19 -5.56
C ASP A 591 -6.65 -8.53 -4.26
N PRO A 592 -5.46 -8.91 -3.77
CA PRO A 592 -4.93 -8.40 -2.50
C PRO A 592 -4.77 -6.87 -2.45
N LEU A 593 -4.30 -6.23 -3.53
CA LEU A 593 -4.10 -4.78 -3.57
C LEU A 593 -5.42 -4.01 -3.55
N SER A 594 -6.39 -4.45 -4.35
CA SER A 594 -7.73 -3.88 -4.39
C SER A 594 -8.46 -4.05 -3.05
N SER A 595 -8.28 -5.20 -2.37
CA SER A 595 -8.80 -5.42 -1.03
C SER A 595 -8.24 -4.41 -0.02
N ASN A 596 -6.94 -4.12 -0.07
CA ASN A 596 -6.30 -3.15 0.82
C ASN A 596 -6.80 -1.73 0.55
N ALA A 597 -6.90 -1.33 -0.72
CA ALA A 597 -7.40 0.01 -1.08
C ALA A 597 -8.84 0.24 -0.60
N ILE A 598 -9.74 -0.74 -0.81
CA ILE A 598 -11.12 -0.68 -0.31
C ILE A 598 -11.13 -0.65 1.21
N SER A 599 -10.31 -1.48 1.86
CA SER A 599 -10.22 -1.53 3.31
C SER A 599 -9.77 -0.19 3.91
N LEU A 600 -8.76 0.46 3.32
CA LEU A 600 -8.25 1.76 3.77
C LEU A 600 -9.25 2.89 3.53
N ALA A 601 -10.03 2.85 2.45
CA ALA A 601 -11.04 3.87 2.16
C ALA A 601 -12.31 3.76 3.03
N THR A 602 -12.68 2.54 3.43
CA THR A 602 -13.92 2.26 4.17
C THR A 602 -14.11 3.08 5.45
N PRO A 603 -13.12 3.22 6.36
CA PRO A 603 -13.29 4.05 7.57
C PRO A 603 -13.60 5.50 7.25
N PHE A 604 -12.92 6.09 6.26
CA PHE A 604 -13.16 7.48 5.89
C PHE A 604 -14.56 7.67 5.30
N VAL A 605 -15.02 6.74 4.46
CA VAL A 605 -16.37 6.79 3.91
C VAL A 605 -17.43 6.64 5.00
N ALA A 606 -17.25 5.72 5.95
CA ALA A 606 -18.16 5.53 7.07
C ALA A 606 -18.23 6.75 7.99
N TYR A 607 -17.07 7.33 8.31
CA TYR A 607 -16.98 8.54 9.12
C TYR A 607 -17.67 9.72 8.43
N LEU A 608 -17.29 10.01 7.18
CA LEU A 608 -17.86 11.13 6.41
C LEU A 608 -19.37 10.98 6.19
N LEU A 609 -19.87 9.75 5.98
CA LEU A 609 -21.31 9.52 5.84
C LEU A 609 -22.07 9.84 7.14
N GLY A 610 -21.53 9.43 8.29
CA GLY A 610 -22.14 9.74 9.59
C GLY A 610 -22.15 11.24 9.87
N GLU A 611 -21.03 11.92 9.66
CA GLU A 611 -20.94 13.38 9.83
C GLU A 611 -21.89 14.13 8.87
N ALA A 612 -22.00 13.69 7.61
CA ALA A 612 -22.86 14.33 6.62
C ALA A 612 -24.36 14.27 6.96
N VAL A 613 -24.79 13.29 7.76
CA VAL A 613 -26.18 13.17 8.24
C VAL A 613 -26.33 13.60 9.70
N HIS A 614 -25.31 14.24 10.28
CA HIS A 614 -25.27 14.72 11.67
C HIS A 614 -25.51 13.62 12.72
N VAL A 615 -24.94 12.44 12.50
CA VAL A 615 -24.95 11.32 13.45
C VAL A 615 -23.52 10.91 13.79
N SER A 616 -23.33 9.97 14.73
CA SER A 616 -21.99 9.56 15.16
C SER A 616 -21.21 8.86 14.03
N GLY A 617 -20.32 9.60 13.35
CA GLY A 617 -19.41 9.07 12.33
C GLY A 617 -18.46 8.02 12.90
N VAL A 618 -17.99 8.23 14.12
CA VAL A 618 -17.19 7.25 14.88
C VAL A 618 -17.90 5.91 15.03
N LEU A 619 -19.16 5.92 15.47
CA LEU A 619 -19.93 4.69 15.64
C LEU A 619 -20.25 4.03 14.29
N ALA A 620 -20.44 4.83 13.23
CA ALA A 620 -20.59 4.32 11.87
C ALA A 620 -19.36 3.52 11.42
N VAL A 621 -18.15 4.02 11.70
CA VAL A 621 -16.89 3.33 11.41
C VAL A 621 -16.79 2.00 12.16
N VAL A 622 -17.07 2.01 13.46
CA VAL A 622 -16.99 0.82 14.31
C VAL A 622 -17.98 -0.26 13.86
N VAL A 623 -19.22 0.13 13.55
CA VAL A 623 -20.26 -0.80 13.05
C VAL A 623 -19.89 -1.34 11.67
N ALA A 624 -19.37 -0.49 10.78
CA ALA A 624 -18.89 -0.93 9.48
C ALA A 624 -17.76 -1.97 9.60
N GLY A 625 -16.75 -1.68 10.42
CA GLY A 625 -15.62 -2.57 10.67
C GLY A 625 -16.04 -3.90 11.30
N LEU A 626 -16.95 -3.89 12.28
CA LEU A 626 -17.46 -5.12 12.91
C LEU A 626 -18.18 -6.04 11.92
N VAL A 627 -19.07 -5.48 11.10
CA VAL A 627 -19.84 -6.26 10.13
C VAL A 627 -18.94 -6.77 9.00
N ILE A 628 -17.97 -5.98 8.55
CA ILE A 628 -17.01 -6.40 7.52
C ILE A 628 -16.06 -7.46 8.08
N GLY A 629 -15.49 -7.25 9.27
CA GLY A 629 -14.60 -8.17 9.97
C GLY A 629 -15.19 -9.56 10.11
N HIS A 630 -16.42 -9.65 10.62
CA HIS A 630 -17.15 -10.92 10.77
C HIS A 630 -17.35 -11.68 9.46
N ASN A 631 -17.53 -10.97 8.35
CA ASN A 631 -17.79 -11.58 7.05
C ASN A 631 -16.52 -11.78 6.19
N THR A 632 -15.36 -11.31 6.67
CA THR A 632 -14.06 -11.42 5.96
C THR A 632 -13.75 -12.85 5.50
N PRO A 633 -13.94 -13.91 6.31
CA PRO A 633 -13.65 -15.29 5.89
C PRO A 633 -14.41 -15.75 4.64
N TYR A 634 -15.62 -15.21 4.39
CA TYR A 634 -16.47 -15.59 3.25
C TYR A 634 -16.17 -14.78 1.98
N TRP A 635 -15.56 -13.59 2.13
CA TRP A 635 -15.48 -12.59 1.07
C TRP A 635 -14.07 -12.36 0.52
N THR A 636 -13.01 -12.72 1.25
CA THR A 636 -11.61 -12.47 0.83
C THR A 636 -10.81 -13.75 0.65
N SER A 637 -9.82 -13.72 -0.25
CA SER A 637 -8.84 -14.80 -0.42
C SER A 637 -7.86 -14.86 0.75
N GLY A 638 -7.24 -16.02 0.99
CA GLY A 638 -6.24 -16.19 2.07
C GLY A 638 -5.06 -15.22 1.97
N ALA A 639 -4.54 -15.01 0.75
CA ALA A 639 -3.49 -14.05 0.47
C ALA A 639 -3.91 -12.60 0.79
N SER A 640 -5.13 -12.21 0.40
CA SER A 640 -5.66 -10.87 0.70
C SER A 640 -5.79 -10.64 2.22
N ARG A 641 -6.22 -11.67 2.99
CA ARG A 641 -6.32 -11.54 4.45
C ARG A 641 -4.98 -11.28 5.11
N LEU A 642 -3.95 -12.03 4.72
CA LEU A 642 -2.59 -11.85 5.26
C LEU A 642 -2.03 -10.48 4.92
N GLN A 643 -2.25 -10.01 3.69
CA GLN A 643 -1.77 -8.69 3.28
C GLN A 643 -2.54 -7.55 3.96
N THR A 644 -3.87 -7.63 4.05
CA THR A 644 -4.69 -6.61 4.73
C THR A 644 -4.32 -6.51 6.22
N ASP A 645 -4.10 -7.63 6.92
CA ASP A 645 -3.59 -7.64 8.30
C ASP A 645 -2.22 -6.95 8.40
N ALA A 646 -1.28 -7.26 7.49
CA ALA A 646 0.03 -6.62 7.48
C ALA A 646 -0.04 -5.09 7.24
N VAL A 647 -0.92 -4.64 6.34
CA VAL A 647 -1.13 -3.21 6.06
C VAL A 647 -1.70 -2.50 7.27
N TRP A 648 -2.73 -3.06 7.93
CA TRP A 648 -3.31 -2.44 9.13
C TRP A 648 -2.33 -2.35 10.28
N ARG A 649 -1.54 -3.39 10.54
CA ARG A 649 -0.46 -3.35 11.54
C ARG A 649 0.54 -2.22 11.30
N LEU A 650 0.87 -1.94 10.04
CA LEU A 650 1.74 -0.82 9.67
C LEU A 650 1.03 0.53 9.91
N VAL A 651 -0.24 0.64 9.51
CA VAL A 651 -1.04 1.86 9.70
C VAL A 651 -1.19 2.17 11.19
N ASP A 652 -1.58 1.19 12.00
CA ASP A 652 -1.72 1.33 13.45
C ASP A 652 -0.38 1.73 14.07
N PHE A 653 0.71 1.06 13.71
CA PHE A 653 2.05 1.40 14.20
C PHE A 653 2.45 2.85 13.90
N LEU A 654 2.19 3.33 12.68
CA LEU A 654 2.53 4.69 12.28
C LEU A 654 1.61 5.72 12.94
N LEU A 655 0.30 5.49 12.94
CA LEU A 655 -0.68 6.41 13.52
C LEU A 655 -0.52 6.51 15.03
N GLU A 656 -0.46 5.38 15.74
CA GLU A 656 -0.19 5.37 17.19
C GLU A 656 1.14 6.08 17.49
N GLY A 657 2.18 5.78 16.70
CA GLY A 657 3.50 6.33 16.92
C GLY A 657 3.56 7.84 16.75
N ILE A 658 2.95 8.35 15.68
CA ILE A 658 2.86 9.79 15.40
C ILE A 658 2.03 10.48 16.48
N VAL A 659 0.89 9.90 16.86
CA VAL A 659 0.01 10.50 17.86
C VAL A 659 0.72 10.63 19.19
N PHE A 660 1.33 9.57 19.73
CA PHE A 660 2.09 9.65 20.99
C PHE A 660 3.27 10.63 20.93
N LEU A 661 3.96 10.72 19.79
CA LEU A 661 5.07 11.66 19.61
C LEU A 661 4.58 13.12 19.62
N LEU A 662 3.54 13.45 18.85
CA LEU A 662 2.95 14.80 18.77
C LEU A 662 2.32 15.23 20.10
N ILE A 663 1.72 14.28 20.80
CA ILE A 663 1.15 14.46 22.14
C ILE A 663 2.26 14.82 23.13
N GLY A 664 3.35 14.03 23.17
CA GLY A 664 4.50 14.31 24.01
C GLY A 664 5.08 15.69 23.74
N GLN A 665 5.13 16.09 22.47
CA GLN A 665 5.59 17.40 22.05
C GLN A 665 4.72 18.56 22.58
N GLN A 666 3.42 18.36 22.73
CA GLN A 666 2.51 19.43 23.18
C GLN A 666 2.43 19.57 24.70
N LEU A 667 2.85 18.54 25.45
CA LEU A 667 2.75 18.55 26.90
C LEU A 667 3.42 19.78 27.58
N PRO A 668 4.63 20.22 27.19
CA PRO A 668 5.23 21.42 27.80
C PRO A 668 4.46 22.72 27.52
N THR A 669 3.72 22.79 26.41
CA THR A 669 2.84 23.92 26.11
C THR A 669 1.60 23.90 27.00
N VAL A 670 1.00 22.71 27.18
CA VAL A 670 -0.14 22.52 28.09
C VAL A 670 0.25 22.87 29.53
N ILE A 671 1.41 22.41 30.01
CA ILE A 671 1.91 22.73 31.36
C ILE A 671 2.11 24.24 31.55
N ARG A 672 2.63 24.96 30.54
CA ARG A 672 2.75 26.42 30.62
C ARG A 672 1.39 27.11 30.67
N GLY A 673 0.39 26.59 29.95
CA GLY A 673 -1.00 27.05 29.99
C GLY A 673 -1.66 26.90 31.36
N LEU A 674 -1.14 26.04 32.25
CA LEU A 674 -1.66 25.89 33.60
C LEU A 674 -1.33 27.06 34.54
N GLY A 675 -0.40 27.94 34.17
CA GLY A 675 0.01 29.07 35.02
C GLY A 675 -1.10 30.07 35.34
N GLN A 676 -2.25 29.98 34.65
CA GLN A 676 -3.44 30.79 34.89
C GLN A 676 -4.36 30.23 36.00
N TYR A 677 -4.15 29.00 36.46
CA TYR A 677 -5.00 28.35 37.49
C TYR A 677 -4.28 28.26 38.83
N GLU A 678 -5.05 28.27 39.93
CA GLU A 678 -4.50 27.99 41.25
C GLU A 678 -4.03 26.53 41.37
N THR A 679 -2.91 26.30 42.06
CA THR A 679 -2.36 24.96 42.31
C THR A 679 -3.38 24.02 42.97
N SER A 680 -4.22 24.55 43.87
CA SER A 680 -5.34 23.83 44.51
C SER A 680 -6.32 23.26 43.48
N THR A 681 -6.69 24.06 42.48
CA THR A 681 -7.62 23.69 41.41
C THR A 681 -7.02 22.61 40.52
N ILE A 682 -5.73 22.75 40.16
CA ILE A 682 -5.01 21.76 39.34
C ILE A 682 -4.93 20.41 40.06
N VAL A 683 -4.55 20.42 41.35
CA VAL A 683 -4.42 19.18 42.14
C VAL A 683 -5.79 18.51 42.34
N THR A 684 -6.84 19.28 42.62
CA THR A 684 -8.21 18.75 42.76
C THR A 684 -8.72 18.14 41.45
N ALA A 685 -8.57 18.85 40.34
CA ALA A 685 -8.97 18.35 39.01
C ALA A 685 -8.21 17.07 38.62
N ALA A 686 -6.90 17.05 38.86
CA ALA A 686 -6.06 15.87 38.65
C ALA A 686 -6.48 14.69 39.54
N ALA A 687 -6.72 14.93 40.84
CA ALA A 687 -7.10 13.90 41.80
C ALA A 687 -8.47 13.29 41.48
N ILE A 688 -9.45 14.13 41.10
CA ILE A 688 -10.78 13.66 40.67
C ILE A 688 -10.66 12.81 39.42
N THR A 689 -9.95 13.29 38.40
CA THR A 689 -9.81 12.59 37.13
C THR A 689 -9.11 11.25 37.32
N VAL A 690 -7.89 11.25 37.89
CA VAL A 690 -7.09 10.03 38.10
C VAL A 690 -7.78 9.08 39.08
N GLY A 691 -8.36 9.61 40.16
CA GLY A 691 -9.09 8.83 41.15
C GLY A 691 -10.30 8.11 40.56
N CYS A 692 -11.14 8.80 39.79
CA CYS A 692 -12.29 8.17 39.13
C CYS A 692 -11.84 7.11 38.10
N VAL A 693 -10.87 7.46 37.25
CA VAL A 693 -10.29 6.57 36.24
C VAL A 693 -9.76 5.26 36.83
N LEU A 694 -9.10 5.33 38.00
CA LEU A 694 -8.50 4.17 38.66
C LEU A 694 -9.48 3.38 39.53
N LEU A 695 -10.47 4.03 40.17
CA LEU A 695 -11.35 3.39 41.16
C LEU A 695 -12.67 2.89 40.59
N VAL A 696 -13.27 3.61 39.64
CA VAL A 696 -14.64 3.31 39.17
C VAL A 696 -14.70 1.93 38.50
N ARG A 697 -13.69 1.57 37.70
CA ARG A 697 -13.65 0.26 37.01
C ARG A 697 -13.57 -0.93 37.99
N PRO A 698 -12.64 -0.99 38.96
CA PRO A 698 -12.64 -2.04 39.99
C PRO A 698 -13.96 -2.11 40.77
N LEU A 699 -14.50 -0.97 41.21
CA LEU A 699 -15.76 -0.93 41.94
C LEU A 699 -16.93 -1.47 41.09
N TRP A 700 -16.97 -1.10 39.82
CA TRP A 700 -18.01 -1.56 38.89
C TRP A 700 -17.97 -3.07 38.69
N LEU A 701 -16.78 -3.64 38.45
CA LEU A 701 -16.62 -5.08 38.26
C LEU A 701 -17.04 -5.87 39.52
N LEU A 702 -16.63 -5.39 40.71
CA LEU A 702 -17.07 -5.97 41.99
C LEU A 702 -18.58 -5.87 42.17
N LEU A 703 -19.18 -4.73 41.82
CA LEU A 703 -20.62 -4.52 41.90
C LEU A 703 -21.38 -5.47 40.97
N THR A 704 -20.97 -5.57 39.70
CA THR A 704 -21.65 -6.40 38.71
C THR A 704 -21.59 -7.90 39.03
N GLU A 705 -20.51 -8.38 39.65
CA GLU A 705 -20.36 -9.77 40.08
C GLU A 705 -21.08 -10.06 41.41
N SER A 706 -21.34 -9.03 42.22
CA SER A 706 -22.12 -9.16 43.46
C SER A 706 -23.63 -9.27 43.23
N LEU A 707 -24.12 -8.97 42.01
CA LEU A 707 -25.53 -9.03 41.68
C LEU A 707 -26.05 -10.49 41.58
N PRO A 708 -27.21 -10.81 42.18
CA PRO A 708 -27.75 -12.16 42.24
C PRO A 708 -28.23 -12.72 40.88
N ARG A 709 -28.09 -14.05 40.70
CA ARG A 709 -28.25 -14.83 39.44
C ARG A 709 -29.55 -14.61 38.66
N TRP A 710 -30.64 -14.19 39.30
CA TRP A 710 -31.94 -13.97 38.64
C TRP A 710 -31.94 -12.76 37.71
N ALA A 711 -31.04 -11.80 37.89
CA ALA A 711 -30.80 -10.73 36.91
C ALA A 711 -30.04 -11.23 35.67
N HIS A 712 -29.28 -12.33 35.79
CA HIS A 712 -28.42 -12.87 34.73
C HIS A 712 -29.13 -13.81 33.74
N SER A 713 -30.34 -14.32 34.02
CA SER A 713 -30.96 -15.39 33.22
C SER A 713 -32.03 -14.96 32.18
N GLN A 714 -32.60 -13.75 32.21
CA GLN A 714 -33.85 -13.52 31.46
C GLN A 714 -33.78 -13.05 29.99
N LEU A 715 -32.61 -12.77 29.39
CA LEU A 715 -32.51 -12.47 27.96
C LEU A 715 -31.12 -12.86 27.45
N GLY A 716 -31.00 -14.09 26.95
CA GLY A 716 -29.75 -14.61 26.39
C GLY A 716 -29.78 -16.06 25.94
N GLY A 717 -30.77 -16.45 25.14
CA GLY A 717 -30.68 -17.59 24.20
C GLY A 717 -30.68 -19.02 24.78
N GLN A 718 -31.78 -19.73 24.52
CA GLN A 718 -31.95 -21.20 24.51
C GLN A 718 -30.90 -22.01 25.27
N GLU A 719 -31.25 -22.38 26.50
CA GLU A 719 -31.01 -23.74 26.98
C GLU A 719 -31.70 -24.66 25.97
N MET A 720 -30.93 -25.24 25.05
CA MET A 720 -31.39 -26.42 24.34
C MET A 720 -31.30 -27.54 25.36
N ASP A 721 -32.46 -28.00 25.82
CA ASP A 721 -32.66 -29.28 26.48
C ASP A 721 -32.07 -30.38 25.57
N ASP A 722 -30.78 -30.65 25.69
CA ASP A 722 -30.20 -31.95 25.35
C ASP A 722 -29.86 -32.63 26.66
N ALA A 723 -30.68 -33.63 26.98
CA ALA A 723 -30.53 -34.53 28.11
C ALA A 723 -29.28 -35.41 27.92
N ASP A 724 -28.10 -34.85 28.16
CA ASP A 724 -26.85 -35.60 28.30
C ASP A 724 -26.14 -35.15 29.58
N ASP A 725 -25.86 -36.10 30.47
CA ASP A 725 -25.24 -35.96 31.80
C ASP A 725 -23.74 -35.57 31.70
N GLY A 726 -23.45 -34.49 30.98
CA GLY A 726 -22.11 -33.90 30.84
C GLY A 726 -21.97 -32.59 31.62
N PRO A 727 -20.80 -32.28 32.21
CA PRO A 727 -20.56 -30.95 32.78
C PRO A 727 -20.72 -29.89 31.68
N PRO A 728 -21.23 -28.68 31.98
CA PRO A 728 -21.56 -27.68 30.96
C PRO A 728 -20.33 -27.33 30.10
N THR A 729 -20.33 -27.75 28.84
CA THR A 729 -19.21 -27.67 27.89
C THR A 729 -19.19 -26.36 27.09
N GLY A 730 -19.53 -25.24 27.73
CA GLY A 730 -19.29 -23.91 27.19
C GLY A 730 -18.03 -23.30 27.79
N PRO A 731 -16.95 -22.99 27.03
CA PRO A 731 -15.71 -22.41 27.58
C PRO A 731 -15.84 -21.00 28.18
N PHE A 732 -17.06 -20.44 28.27
CA PHE A 732 -17.31 -19.02 28.56
C PHE A 732 -18.34 -18.75 29.67
N SER A 733 -18.90 -19.76 30.35
CA SER A 733 -20.06 -19.62 31.25
C SER A 733 -19.78 -19.62 32.77
N GLY A 734 -18.52 -19.61 33.23
CA GLY A 734 -18.20 -19.58 34.67
C GLY A 734 -18.23 -18.17 35.30
N ARG A 735 -18.47 -18.03 36.61
CA ARG A 735 -18.23 -16.75 37.33
C ARG A 735 -16.75 -16.35 37.26
N LEU A 736 -16.45 -15.05 37.21
CA LEU A 736 -15.07 -14.58 37.31
C LEU A 736 -14.56 -14.76 38.74
N SER A 737 -13.36 -15.34 38.89
CA SER A 737 -12.66 -15.38 40.17
C SER A 737 -12.25 -13.98 40.61
N ILE A 738 -12.12 -13.73 41.91
CA ILE A 738 -11.61 -12.45 42.44
C ILE A 738 -10.24 -12.11 41.83
N ARG A 739 -9.40 -13.13 41.58
CA ARG A 739 -8.10 -12.94 40.93
C ARG A 739 -8.26 -12.44 39.49
N GLU A 740 -9.20 -13.01 38.76
CA GLU A 740 -9.53 -12.63 37.39
C GLU A 740 -10.14 -11.23 37.33
N ILE A 741 -10.98 -10.85 38.31
CA ILE A 741 -11.55 -9.50 38.44
C ILE A 741 -10.44 -8.47 38.67
N VAL A 742 -9.48 -8.75 39.55
CA VAL A 742 -8.35 -7.85 39.81
C VAL A 742 -7.50 -7.68 38.55
N VAL A 743 -7.17 -8.78 37.86
CA VAL A 743 -6.43 -8.74 36.58
C VAL A 743 -7.20 -7.94 35.52
N LEU A 744 -8.51 -8.19 35.38
CA LEU A 744 -9.37 -7.50 34.42
C LEU A 744 -9.53 -6.01 34.76
N SER A 745 -9.55 -5.65 36.03
CA SER A 745 -9.60 -4.25 36.49
C SER A 745 -8.29 -3.52 36.18
N TRP A 746 -7.15 -4.19 36.38
CA TRP A 746 -5.82 -3.62 36.18
C TRP A 746 -5.36 -3.61 34.71
N ALA A 747 -6.04 -4.34 33.84
CA ALA A 747 -5.83 -4.34 32.39
C ALA A 747 -6.30 -3.05 31.69
N GLY A 748 -6.94 -2.12 32.40
CA GLY A 748 -7.52 -0.90 31.85
C GLY A 748 -6.54 0.25 31.60
N THR A 749 -5.42 0.00 30.92
CA THR A 749 -4.49 1.08 30.51
C THR A 749 -5.20 2.07 29.59
N ARG A 750 -5.06 3.39 29.76
CA ARG A 750 -5.57 4.37 28.75
C ARG A 750 -4.51 4.54 27.66
N GLY A 751 -4.94 4.84 26.45
CA GLY A 751 -4.05 4.83 25.30
C GLY A 751 -4.29 5.94 24.31
N VAL A 752 -4.01 5.64 23.05
CA VAL A 752 -3.96 6.63 21.96
C VAL A 752 -5.32 7.29 21.74
N ILE A 753 -6.40 6.51 21.83
CA ILE A 753 -7.76 6.96 21.52
C ILE A 753 -8.24 7.99 22.55
N SER A 754 -7.97 7.77 23.85
CA SER A 754 -8.33 8.72 24.91
C SER A 754 -7.67 10.08 24.72
N LEU A 755 -6.39 10.09 24.30
CA LEU A 755 -5.67 11.32 24.05
C LEU A 755 -6.12 11.99 22.74
N ALA A 756 -6.26 11.22 21.66
CA ALA A 756 -6.81 11.72 20.42
C ALA A 756 -8.19 12.35 20.64
N ALA A 757 -9.04 11.72 21.44
CA ALA A 757 -10.37 12.20 21.83
C ALA A 757 -10.30 13.56 22.54
N ILE A 758 -9.48 13.75 23.57
CA ILE A 758 -9.43 15.05 24.26
C ILE A 758 -8.91 16.18 23.35
N PHE A 759 -8.05 15.86 22.37
CA PHE A 759 -7.59 16.83 21.37
C PHE A 759 -8.66 17.28 20.38
N THR A 760 -9.79 16.58 20.32
CA THR A 760 -10.95 17.00 19.52
C THR A 760 -11.70 18.19 20.13
N LEU A 761 -11.40 18.55 21.39
CA LEU A 761 -11.96 19.74 22.02
C LEU A 761 -11.61 20.99 21.19
N PRO A 762 -12.64 21.75 20.76
CA PRO A 762 -12.45 22.89 19.88
C PRO A 762 -11.61 23.97 20.56
N LEU A 763 -10.89 24.75 19.76
CA LEU A 763 -10.07 25.86 20.28
C LEU A 763 -10.95 27.02 20.75
N VAL A 764 -12.10 27.21 20.08
CA VAL A 764 -13.08 28.27 20.35
C VAL A 764 -14.48 27.70 20.39
N THR A 765 -15.36 28.31 21.17
CA THR A 765 -16.81 28.07 21.17
C THR A 765 -17.47 28.79 19.99
N ASP A 766 -18.73 28.47 19.69
CA ASP A 766 -19.50 29.12 18.62
C ASP A 766 -19.66 30.64 18.83
N SER A 767 -19.52 31.10 20.08
CA SER A 767 -19.50 32.53 20.43
C SER A 767 -18.17 33.24 20.10
N GLY A 768 -17.15 32.49 19.65
CA GLY A 768 -15.80 32.98 19.39
C GLY A 768 -14.91 33.07 20.64
N ALA A 769 -15.44 32.79 21.84
CA ALA A 769 -14.65 32.74 23.08
C ALA A 769 -13.81 31.45 23.16
N PRO A 770 -12.63 31.44 23.81
CA PRO A 770 -11.86 30.22 24.06
C PRO A 770 -12.68 29.16 24.78
N PHE A 771 -12.46 27.88 24.45
CA PHE A 771 -13.14 26.79 25.15
C PHE A 771 -12.77 26.78 26.65
N PRO A 772 -13.76 26.67 27.56
CA PRO A 772 -13.54 26.80 28.99
C PRO A 772 -12.57 25.75 29.52
N ASP A 773 -11.59 26.20 30.30
CA ASP A 773 -10.60 25.38 31.00
C ASP A 773 -9.85 24.33 30.13
N ARG A 774 -9.75 24.55 28.82
CA ARG A 774 -9.23 23.55 27.87
C ARG A 774 -7.86 22.99 28.26
N ASP A 775 -6.92 23.85 28.65
CA ASP A 775 -5.57 23.42 29.04
C ASP A 775 -5.58 22.56 30.31
N LEU A 776 -6.50 22.84 31.25
CA LEU A 776 -6.69 22.04 32.45
C LEU A 776 -7.26 20.66 32.09
N LEU A 777 -8.27 20.60 31.21
CA LEU A 777 -8.85 19.33 30.74
C LEU A 777 -7.81 18.48 30.01
N LEU A 778 -7.05 19.09 29.10
CA LEU A 778 -5.94 18.41 28.41
C LEU A 778 -4.96 17.87 29.45
N PHE A 779 -4.45 18.70 30.36
CA PHE A 779 -3.51 18.26 31.38
C PHE A 779 -4.04 17.06 32.20
N CYS A 780 -5.29 17.10 32.65
CA CYS A 780 -5.90 16.00 33.39
C CYS A 780 -5.99 14.71 32.56
N ALA A 781 -6.36 14.79 31.28
CA ALA A 781 -6.38 13.64 30.38
C ALA A 781 -4.99 13.06 30.15
N PHE A 782 -4.00 13.93 29.90
CA PHE A 782 -2.60 13.57 29.77
C PHE A 782 -2.07 12.85 31.01
N LEU A 783 -2.34 13.40 32.19
CA LEU A 783 -1.92 12.82 33.46
C LEU A 783 -2.58 11.45 33.68
N ALA A 784 -3.87 11.32 33.41
CA ALA A 784 -4.59 10.05 33.53
C ALA A 784 -4.01 8.98 32.58
N VAL A 785 -3.72 9.34 31.33
CA VAL A 785 -3.10 8.40 30.38
C VAL A 785 -1.67 8.07 30.80
N LEU A 786 -0.85 9.03 31.20
CA LEU A 786 0.52 8.78 31.63
C LEU A 786 0.56 7.86 32.87
N VAL A 787 -0.27 8.13 33.87
CA VAL A 787 -0.36 7.33 35.11
C VAL A 787 -0.79 5.89 34.80
N THR A 788 -1.77 5.70 33.90
CA THR A 788 -2.26 4.37 33.57
C THR A 788 -1.30 3.63 32.63
N LEU A 789 -0.78 4.28 31.60
CA LEU A 789 0.15 3.69 30.63
C LEU A 789 1.48 3.29 31.27
N VAL A 790 2.09 4.17 32.08
CA VAL A 790 3.36 3.89 32.75
C VAL A 790 3.12 3.07 34.01
N GLY A 791 2.19 3.50 34.87
CA GLY A 791 1.92 2.85 36.15
C GLY A 791 1.30 1.46 35.97
N GLN A 792 0.10 1.37 35.37
CA GLN A 792 -0.56 0.07 35.16
C GLN A 792 0.21 -0.78 34.14
N GLY A 793 0.72 -0.19 33.06
CA GLY A 793 1.45 -0.93 32.02
C GLY A 793 2.69 -1.67 32.56
N VAL A 794 3.52 -1.02 33.38
CA VAL A 794 4.72 -1.65 33.97
C VAL A 794 4.35 -2.63 35.10
N THR A 795 3.31 -2.35 35.88
CA THR A 795 2.89 -3.19 37.02
C THR A 795 2.00 -4.37 36.64
N PHE A 796 1.41 -4.37 35.44
CA PHE A 796 0.47 -5.42 34.99
C PHE A 796 1.12 -6.80 34.92
N ALA A 797 2.29 -6.94 34.26
CA ALA A 797 2.97 -8.23 34.16
C ALA A 797 3.35 -8.83 35.53
N PRO A 798 3.99 -8.08 36.44
CA PRO A 798 4.23 -8.54 37.82
C PRO A 798 2.95 -8.98 38.54
N LEU A 799 1.86 -8.21 38.42
CA LEU A 799 0.58 -8.51 39.07
C LEU A 799 -0.02 -9.84 38.59
N VAL A 800 -0.05 -10.06 37.27
CA VAL A 800 -0.57 -11.31 36.69
C VAL A 800 0.26 -12.52 37.16
N ARG A 801 1.60 -12.38 37.20
CA ARG A 801 2.49 -13.44 37.71
C ARG A 801 2.24 -13.74 39.19
N ALA A 802 2.04 -12.71 40.01
CA ALA A 802 1.78 -12.86 41.44
C ALA A 802 0.43 -13.55 41.73
N LEU A 803 -0.61 -13.26 40.93
CA LEU A 803 -1.94 -13.83 41.10
C LEU A 803 -2.08 -15.25 40.51
N GLY A 804 -1.12 -15.69 39.69
CA GLY A 804 -1.13 -17.03 39.09
C GLY A 804 -2.26 -17.24 38.07
N CYS A 805 -2.81 -16.18 37.48
CA CYS A 805 -3.83 -16.26 36.44
C CYS A 805 -3.17 -16.60 35.09
N ARG A 806 -2.89 -17.89 34.86
CA ARG A 806 -2.36 -18.40 33.59
C ARG A 806 -3.38 -19.27 32.87
N ALA A 807 -3.41 -19.16 31.54
CA ALA A 807 -4.11 -20.08 30.67
C ALA A 807 -3.56 -21.49 30.86
N ASP A 808 -4.44 -22.48 30.89
CA ASP A 808 -4.04 -23.85 30.61
C ASP A 808 -3.68 -23.93 29.11
N GLN A 809 -2.38 -23.92 28.80
CA GLN A 809 -1.91 -23.95 27.42
C GLN A 809 -2.21 -25.30 26.77
N ALA A 810 -2.37 -26.36 27.58
CA ALA A 810 -2.76 -27.68 27.08
C ALA A 810 -4.20 -27.65 26.58
N ASP A 811 -5.14 -27.01 27.29
CA ASP A 811 -6.54 -26.88 26.85
C ASP A 811 -6.69 -26.10 25.53
N GLU A 812 -5.98 -24.97 25.38
CA GLU A 812 -6.01 -24.23 24.13
C GLU A 812 -5.37 -25.02 22.98
N ALA A 813 -4.27 -25.74 23.26
CA ALA A 813 -3.65 -26.63 22.29
C ALA A 813 -4.56 -27.82 21.92
N ARG A 814 -5.35 -28.36 22.86
CA ARG A 814 -6.35 -29.41 22.61
C ARG A 814 -7.42 -28.91 21.66
N LEU A 815 -8.05 -27.77 21.96
CA LEU A 815 -9.10 -27.17 21.11
C LEU A 815 -8.60 -26.87 19.69
N ARG A 816 -7.40 -26.31 19.56
CA ARG A 816 -6.79 -26.04 18.23
C ARG A 816 -6.51 -27.32 17.45
N ASN A 817 -6.06 -28.39 18.11
CA ASN A 817 -5.84 -29.69 17.44
C ASN A 817 -7.16 -30.37 17.07
N GLN A 818 -8.20 -30.29 17.91
CA GLN A 818 -9.56 -30.75 17.56
C GLN A 818 -10.09 -30.06 16.31
N ALA A 819 -9.95 -28.73 16.23
CA ALA A 819 -10.35 -27.97 15.04
C ALA A 819 -9.55 -28.38 13.78
N ARG A 820 -8.25 -28.67 13.92
CA ARG A 820 -7.39 -29.17 12.84
C ARG A 820 -7.77 -30.57 12.38
N ILE A 821 -8.16 -31.45 13.31
CA ILE A 821 -8.69 -32.79 13.04
C ILE A 821 -9.97 -32.67 12.22
N ALA A 822 -10.95 -31.90 12.71
CA ALA A 822 -12.21 -31.69 12.01
C ALA A 822 -12.03 -31.08 10.61
N ALA A 823 -11.08 -30.14 10.45
CA ALA A 823 -10.77 -29.57 9.14
C ALA A 823 -10.12 -30.58 8.17
N ALA A 824 -9.23 -31.44 8.67
CA ALA A 824 -8.61 -32.50 7.86
C ALA A 824 -9.63 -33.58 7.46
N GLU A 825 -10.52 -33.97 8.38
CA GLU A 825 -11.63 -34.90 8.14
C GLU A 825 -12.61 -34.34 7.10
N ALA A 826 -12.99 -33.06 7.20
CA ALA A 826 -13.81 -32.39 6.21
C ALA A 826 -13.14 -32.35 4.81
N GLY A 827 -11.82 -32.15 4.77
CA GLY A 827 -11.04 -32.22 3.53
C GLY A 827 -11.05 -33.62 2.90
N LEU A 828 -10.88 -34.67 3.71
CA LEU A 828 -10.97 -36.06 3.25
C LEU A 828 -12.38 -36.41 2.75
N ALA A 829 -13.42 -36.02 3.49
CA ALA A 829 -14.81 -36.22 3.09
C ALA A 829 -15.13 -35.51 1.75
N ARG A 830 -14.59 -34.30 1.53
CA ARG A 830 -14.77 -33.61 0.23
C ARG A 830 -14.04 -34.33 -0.90
N LEU A 831 -12.82 -34.84 -0.68
CA LEU A 831 -12.12 -35.66 -1.68
C LEU A 831 -12.91 -36.93 -2.06
N GLU A 832 -13.52 -37.59 -1.07
CA GLU A 832 -14.39 -38.75 -1.32
C GLU A 832 -15.61 -38.37 -2.18
N SER A 833 -16.28 -37.26 -1.87
CA SER A 833 -17.41 -36.78 -2.69
C SER A 833 -17.00 -36.41 -4.12
N LEU A 834 -15.83 -35.79 -4.32
CA LEU A 834 -15.33 -35.42 -5.64
C LEU A 834 -14.99 -36.66 -6.47
N GLN A 835 -14.41 -37.70 -5.83
CA GLN A 835 -14.13 -38.96 -6.51
C GLN A 835 -15.41 -39.70 -6.94
N SER A 836 -16.53 -39.53 -6.21
CA SER A 836 -17.81 -40.11 -6.60
C SER A 836 -18.63 -39.26 -7.58
N GLU A 837 -18.49 -37.92 -7.54
CA GLU A 837 -19.23 -36.97 -8.39
C GLU A 837 -18.57 -36.75 -9.77
N GLU A 838 -17.24 -36.73 -9.86
CA GLU A 838 -16.47 -36.33 -11.05
C GLU A 838 -15.43 -37.40 -11.47
N HIS A 839 -15.79 -38.69 -11.35
CA HIS A 839 -14.88 -39.83 -11.55
C HIS A 839 -14.12 -39.81 -12.90
N ASP A 840 -14.71 -39.28 -13.97
CA ASP A 840 -14.10 -39.23 -15.30
C ASP A 840 -13.24 -37.98 -15.56
N ALA A 841 -13.28 -36.96 -14.68
CA ALA A 841 -12.66 -35.65 -14.92
C ALA A 841 -11.42 -35.35 -14.04
N VAL A 842 -11.15 -36.17 -13.03
CA VAL A 842 -10.10 -35.93 -12.03
C VAL A 842 -9.13 -37.11 -11.97
N ASP A 843 -7.82 -36.84 -12.05
CA ASP A 843 -6.77 -37.87 -11.98
C ASP A 843 -6.74 -38.57 -10.61
N ASP A 844 -6.96 -39.89 -10.60
CA ASP A 844 -6.91 -40.75 -9.41
C ASP A 844 -5.54 -40.67 -8.69
N GLN A 845 -4.45 -40.40 -9.39
CA GLN A 845 -3.13 -40.20 -8.76
C GLN A 845 -3.09 -38.92 -7.92
N ALA A 846 -3.68 -37.83 -8.42
CA ALA A 846 -3.76 -36.56 -7.68
C ALA A 846 -4.63 -36.69 -6.43
N ILE A 847 -5.77 -37.41 -6.53
CA ILE A 847 -6.62 -37.73 -5.38
C ILE A 847 -5.87 -38.59 -4.37
N GLY A 848 -5.16 -39.63 -4.83
CA GLY A 848 -4.34 -40.50 -3.98
C GLY A 848 -3.26 -39.73 -3.20
N TYR A 849 -2.55 -38.82 -3.87
CA TYR A 849 -1.55 -37.96 -3.25
C TYR A 849 -2.14 -37.04 -2.17
N LEU A 850 -3.21 -36.31 -2.49
CA LEU A 850 -3.88 -35.41 -1.54
C LEU A 850 -4.48 -36.18 -0.35
N ARG A 851 -5.05 -37.36 -0.58
CA ARG A 851 -5.55 -38.26 0.47
C ARG A 851 -4.42 -38.69 1.40
N ALA A 852 -3.27 -39.10 0.87
CA ALA A 852 -2.12 -39.49 1.68
C ALA A 852 -1.59 -38.30 2.52
N GLN A 853 -1.54 -37.10 1.93
CA GLN A 853 -1.10 -35.89 2.61
C GLN A 853 -2.05 -35.48 3.76
N LEU A 854 -3.37 -35.48 3.51
CA LEU A 854 -4.38 -35.16 4.53
C LEU A 854 -4.45 -36.21 5.63
N SER A 855 -4.37 -37.50 5.28
CA SER A 855 -4.34 -38.60 6.25
C SER A 855 -3.11 -38.54 7.15
N GLY A 856 -1.93 -38.23 6.58
CA GLY A 856 -0.71 -38.02 7.34
C GLY A 856 -0.79 -36.80 8.28
N ARG A 857 -1.48 -35.73 7.88
CA ARG A 857 -1.76 -34.58 8.78
C ARG A 857 -2.71 -34.97 9.91
N LEU A 858 -3.77 -35.70 9.61
CA LEU A 858 -4.77 -36.17 10.56
C LEU A 858 -4.15 -37.04 11.65
N ASP A 859 -3.34 -38.04 11.26
CA ASP A 859 -2.63 -38.91 12.19
C ASP A 859 -1.69 -38.13 13.13
N ARG A 860 -0.96 -37.14 12.59
CA ARG A 860 -0.13 -36.23 13.40
C ARG A 860 -0.95 -35.41 14.40
N TYR A 861 -2.10 -34.88 13.98
CA TYR A 861 -2.96 -34.08 14.87
C TYR A 861 -3.62 -34.93 15.96
N ARG A 862 -4.04 -36.17 15.65
CA ARG A 862 -4.59 -37.13 16.62
C ARG A 862 -3.54 -37.55 17.65
N LYS A 863 -2.35 -37.96 17.22
CA LYS A 863 -1.23 -38.28 18.13
C LYS A 863 -0.88 -37.13 19.07
N ARG A 864 -0.92 -35.89 18.55
CA ARG A 864 -0.69 -34.70 19.38
C ARG A 864 -1.84 -34.45 20.36
N LEU A 865 -3.07 -34.68 19.95
CA LEU A 865 -4.23 -34.58 20.84
C LEU A 865 -4.19 -35.64 21.95
N ASP A 866 -3.77 -36.87 21.65
CA ASP A 866 -3.62 -37.94 22.64
C ASP A 866 -2.58 -37.54 23.71
N VAL A 867 -1.40 -37.07 23.28
CA VAL A 867 -0.36 -36.56 24.21
C VAL A 867 -0.90 -35.42 25.06
N LEU A 868 -1.61 -34.46 24.45
CA LEU A 868 -2.20 -33.34 25.17
C LEU A 868 -3.31 -33.79 26.14
N SER A 869 -4.09 -34.81 25.79
CA SER A 869 -5.17 -35.35 26.64
C SER A 869 -4.63 -36.13 27.84
N SER A 870 -3.46 -36.75 27.69
CA SER A 870 -2.75 -37.45 28.77
C SER A 870 -1.92 -36.55 29.69
N ALA A 871 -1.85 -35.24 29.40
CA ALA A 871 -1.10 -34.28 30.18
C ALA A 871 -1.85 -33.92 31.48
N GLU A 872 -1.29 -34.29 32.64
CA GLU A 872 -1.68 -33.75 33.94
C GLU A 872 -0.88 -32.47 34.23
N GLY A 873 -1.40 -31.32 33.81
CA GLY A 873 -0.77 -30.02 34.03
C GLY A 873 -0.91 -29.08 32.83
N GLY A 874 -0.96 -27.76 33.10
CA GLY A 874 -1.25 -26.74 32.09
C GLY A 874 -0.12 -26.42 31.10
N ASP A 875 1.00 -27.15 31.17
CA ASP A 875 2.13 -27.02 30.25
C ASP A 875 2.02 -28.03 29.10
N ILE A 876 2.43 -27.62 27.90
CA ILE A 876 2.39 -28.46 26.70
C ILE A 876 3.47 -29.55 26.83
N PRO A 877 3.13 -30.86 26.92
CA PRO A 877 4.14 -31.91 26.94
C PRO A 877 4.84 -31.94 25.59
N LEU A 878 6.15 -31.65 25.59
CA LEU A 878 6.99 -31.80 24.42
C LEU A 878 7.33 -33.29 24.28
N SER A 879 6.66 -33.97 23.36
CA SER A 879 7.02 -35.34 23.01
C SER A 879 8.47 -35.36 22.50
N PRO A 880 9.39 -36.17 23.08
CA PRO A 880 10.79 -36.22 22.65
C PRO A 880 10.95 -36.55 21.17
N THR A 881 10.06 -37.37 20.62
CA THR A 881 10.01 -37.71 19.19
C THR A 881 9.55 -36.53 18.33
N TYR A 882 8.65 -35.68 18.83
CA TYR A 882 8.23 -34.45 18.16
C TYR A 882 9.36 -33.41 18.12
N GLU A 883 10.08 -33.22 19.24
CA GLU A 883 11.27 -32.36 19.25
C GLU A 883 12.37 -32.87 18.33
N ALA A 884 12.65 -34.17 18.37
CA ALA A 884 13.62 -34.79 17.47
C ALA A 884 13.23 -34.58 16.01
N ALA A 885 11.95 -34.76 15.65
CA ALA A 885 11.44 -34.51 14.31
C ALA A 885 11.56 -33.04 13.87
N LEU A 886 11.29 -32.07 14.77
CA LEU A 886 11.47 -30.64 14.47
C LEU A 886 12.95 -30.28 14.27
N ARG A 887 13.84 -30.80 15.14
CA ARG A 887 15.29 -30.59 15.00
C ARG A 887 15.79 -31.19 13.69
N LEU A 888 15.37 -32.40 13.36
CA LEU A 888 15.68 -33.06 12.08
C LEU A 888 15.18 -32.25 10.89
N ARG A 889 13.93 -31.77 10.92
CA ARG A 889 13.38 -31.00 9.78
C ARG A 889 14.14 -29.70 9.56
N ARG A 890 14.44 -28.94 10.62
CA ARG A 890 15.26 -27.73 10.51
C ARG A 890 16.67 -28.03 10.02
N ALA A 891 17.29 -29.13 10.48
CA ALA A 891 18.60 -29.54 9.99
C ALA A 891 18.57 -29.91 8.50
N VAL A 892 17.51 -30.56 8.03
CA VAL A 892 17.29 -30.86 6.60
C VAL A 892 17.14 -29.58 5.80
N ILE A 893 16.32 -28.61 6.23
CA ILE A 893 16.15 -27.32 5.56
C ILE A 893 17.49 -26.57 5.49
N ALA A 894 18.25 -26.56 6.59
CA ALA A 894 19.57 -25.94 6.61
C ALA A 894 20.54 -26.60 5.62
N ALA A 895 20.56 -27.93 5.55
CA ALA A 895 21.37 -28.68 4.60
C ALA A 895 20.94 -28.44 3.14
N GLN A 896 19.64 -28.35 2.87
CA GLN A 896 19.10 -27.98 1.57
C GLN A 896 19.56 -26.56 1.18
N ARG A 897 19.44 -25.59 2.09
CA ARG A 897 19.90 -24.21 1.85
C ARG A 897 21.40 -24.16 1.58
N GLU A 898 22.22 -24.90 2.34
CA GLU A 898 23.66 -25.00 2.11
C GLU A 898 24.02 -25.64 0.75
N GLU A 899 23.25 -26.63 0.29
CA GLU A 899 23.43 -27.21 -1.05
C GLU A 899 23.07 -26.20 -2.14
N LEU A 900 21.97 -25.47 -2.00
CA LEU A 900 21.59 -24.41 -2.95
C LEU A 900 22.66 -23.32 -3.04
N LEU A 901 23.25 -22.93 -1.91
CA LEU A 901 24.38 -22.00 -1.86
C LEU A 901 25.63 -22.59 -2.54
N ARG A 902 25.92 -23.89 -2.35
CA ARG A 902 27.03 -24.57 -3.08
C ARG A 902 26.79 -24.63 -4.59
N TRP A 903 25.55 -24.81 -5.03
CA TRP A 903 25.20 -24.77 -6.44
C TRP A 903 25.36 -23.37 -7.03
N ARG A 904 25.01 -22.32 -6.27
CA ARG A 904 25.32 -20.93 -6.64
C ARG A 904 26.83 -20.72 -6.73
N ASP A 905 27.57 -21.08 -5.68
CA ASP A 905 29.03 -20.86 -5.60
C ASP A 905 29.78 -21.66 -6.68
N GLY A 906 29.22 -22.78 -7.13
CA GLY A 906 29.71 -23.56 -8.27
C GLY A 906 29.25 -23.07 -9.65
N ALA A 907 28.57 -21.92 -9.73
CA ALA A 907 27.97 -21.35 -10.95
C ALA A 907 26.99 -22.30 -11.69
N ARG A 908 26.37 -23.25 -10.97
CA ARG A 908 25.38 -24.21 -11.50
C ARG A 908 23.94 -23.77 -11.28
N LEU A 909 23.71 -22.85 -10.34
CA LEU A 909 22.41 -22.29 -10.03
C LEU A 909 22.50 -20.76 -10.05
N PRO A 910 21.78 -20.07 -10.95
CA PRO A 910 21.69 -18.61 -10.93
C PRO A 910 21.05 -18.11 -9.64
N ASP A 911 21.41 -16.90 -9.20
CA ASP A 911 20.85 -16.29 -7.98
C ASP A 911 19.31 -16.18 -8.01
N GLU A 912 18.71 -16.02 -9.18
CA GLU A 912 17.24 -16.06 -9.37
C GLU A 912 16.65 -17.40 -8.90
N GLY A 913 17.26 -18.52 -9.31
CA GLY A 913 16.85 -19.88 -8.92
C GLY A 913 17.10 -20.15 -7.45
N LEU A 914 18.20 -19.64 -6.88
CA LEU A 914 18.46 -19.68 -5.45
C LEU A 914 17.34 -18.94 -4.68
N ARG A 915 16.96 -17.72 -5.06
CA ARG A 915 15.92 -16.94 -4.37
C ARG A 915 14.53 -17.57 -4.45
N ILE A 916 14.21 -18.30 -5.52
CA ILE A 916 12.94 -19.04 -5.63
C ILE A 916 12.97 -20.24 -4.67
N LEU A 917 14.03 -21.03 -4.72
CA LEU A 917 14.17 -22.23 -3.90
C LEU A 917 14.34 -21.88 -2.40
N GLU A 918 15.03 -20.77 -2.09
CA GLU A 918 15.08 -20.22 -0.73
C GLU A 918 13.71 -19.75 -0.26
N ARG A 919 12.89 -19.11 -1.10
CA ARG A 919 11.51 -18.74 -0.75
C ARG A 919 10.64 -19.96 -0.43
N GLU A 920 10.83 -21.07 -1.13
CA GLU A 920 10.14 -22.34 -0.82
C GLU A 920 10.58 -22.88 0.53
N LEU A 921 11.89 -22.92 0.80
CA LEU A 921 12.44 -23.34 2.09
C LEU A 921 12.00 -22.41 3.23
N ASP A 922 11.91 -21.11 3.00
CA ASP A 922 11.45 -20.11 3.97
C ASP A 922 9.96 -20.28 4.29
N HIS A 923 9.13 -20.57 3.27
CA HIS A 923 7.73 -20.88 3.49
C HIS A 923 7.59 -22.15 4.33
N GLU A 924 8.41 -23.16 4.04
CA GLU A 924 8.41 -24.41 4.77
C GLU A 924 8.88 -24.26 6.23
N GLU A 925 9.94 -23.48 6.44
CA GLU A 925 10.48 -23.12 7.75
C GLU A 925 9.45 -22.33 8.57
N GLY A 926 8.71 -21.41 7.92
CA GLY A 926 7.63 -20.64 8.51
C GLY A 926 6.43 -21.45 9.00
N LEU A 927 6.28 -22.71 8.55
CA LEU A 927 5.26 -23.64 9.06
C LEU A 927 5.68 -24.34 10.36
N LEU A 928 6.96 -24.25 10.76
CA LEU A 928 7.48 -24.82 12.00
C LEU A 928 7.23 -23.87 13.19
N PRO A 929 7.00 -24.38 14.42
CA PRO A 929 6.88 -23.53 15.60
C PRO A 929 8.12 -22.65 15.80
N ALA A 930 7.96 -21.43 16.32
CA ALA A 930 9.08 -20.54 16.61
C ALA A 930 10.05 -21.18 17.63
N ARG A 931 11.36 -20.91 17.49
CA ARG A 931 12.37 -21.33 18.46
C ARG A 931 12.18 -20.50 19.73
N GLU A 932 11.94 -21.14 20.88
CA GLU A 932 12.13 -20.45 22.15
C GLU A 932 13.62 -20.04 22.21
N ARG A 933 13.86 -18.73 22.32
CA ARG A 933 15.21 -18.17 22.45
C ARG A 933 15.70 -18.28 23.87
#